data_AF-A0A3N5I963-F1
#
_entry.id   AF-A0A3N5I963-F1
#
_cell.length_a   1.000
_cell.length_b   1.000
_cell.length_c   1.000
_cell.angle_alpha   90.00
_cell.angle_beta   90.00
_cell.angle_gamma   90.00
#
_symmetry.space_group_name_H-M   'P 1'
#
loop_
_entity.id
_entity.type
_entity.pdbx_description
1 polymer ?
#
loop_
_entity_poly.entity_id
_entity_poly.type
_entity_poly.pdbx_seq_one_letter_code
_entity_poly.pdbx_strand_id
1 'polypeptide(L)'
;WLYGTHGRTNWSKIGKPGTPDSQRQVFDGGVYRYHPIRHVWEPFADGTTNPWGIDWNDYGQAFVCNCVNPHLFHVIQGAHYEPWRNRDSSRYAYQRIDTIADHLHFVGTQNVRDGLGSTAEDLAGGGHAHCGTMIYLGDNWPREYRNHVFMHNIHGKRINQDFLRRHGSGYVASHGPDLMRSADPWFMGVTLQYGPDGGVYSSDWSDTGECHSVKNTRRETGRIFKISYGQPRHEVLKLSALSDGELVELQLHRNDWYVRHARRLLQERFAAGRDLSAAHRQLLGIYQDHAEIPRKLRALWTLHATSGIDADFLATQLAHPNEYVRAWVIQLLCERSERLTPEMLRALATRAETEPAALVRLALASALQRLPLAARWPILTPLALRGEDAEDANLPLMIWYAAEPLYNADPAAFIGLGDQTRIPLLRRHVARRVAEGGVPEAIDTVVRGLAATDGPETQQDWIAGLLTGFEGRRTVPQPDAWADAYSRLRQVAAVRPAATRLALVFDDPAAVEALRESAGDRTLAADARALAVKTLVAKKPPRFAEVLLAWIDDAAIRGAAIRGLAEYDHADTAEALLRRYRDFEPATRQDALQTLASRKAWATRLLDAGEADAIPRTDLTAFTARQLQSLGDPALSERVVRLWGQVRSTPQDKVEAIA
;
A
#
# COMPACT_ATOMS: atom_id res chain seq x y z
N TRP A 1 14.12 3.87 23.49
CA TRP A 1 12.72 4.01 23.04
C TRP A 1 11.93 2.82 23.51
N LEU A 2 10.68 3.04 23.92
CA LEU A 2 9.65 2.01 24.02
C LEU A 2 8.90 1.98 22.67
N TYR A 3 8.57 0.81 22.17
CA TYR A 3 7.78 0.63 20.95
C TYR A 3 6.42 0.02 21.31
N GLY A 4 5.40 0.32 20.50
CA GLY A 4 4.08 -0.27 20.65
C GLY A 4 3.35 -0.32 19.32
N THR A 5 2.30 -1.13 19.27
CA THR A 5 1.50 -1.40 18.08
C THR A 5 0.08 -0.86 18.27
N HIS A 6 -0.61 -0.52 17.17
CA HIS A 6 -1.95 0.07 17.20
C HIS A 6 -2.80 -0.48 16.04
N GLY A 7 -3.97 -1.06 16.38
CA GLY A 7 -4.89 -1.65 15.40
C GLY A 7 -5.62 -0.63 14.53
N ARG A 8 -6.11 -1.08 13.36
CA ARG A 8 -6.71 -0.25 12.30
C ARG A 8 -8.06 0.35 12.63
N THR A 9 -8.83 -0.22 13.57
CA THR A 9 -10.26 0.13 13.70
C THR A 9 -10.50 1.49 14.35
N ASN A 10 -9.50 2.01 15.05
CA ASN A 10 -9.54 3.33 15.69
C ASN A 10 -8.41 4.19 15.10
N TRP A 11 -8.66 5.48 14.91
CA TRP A 11 -7.61 6.50 14.82
C TRP A 11 -7.53 7.20 16.17
N SER A 12 -6.35 7.69 16.54
CA SER A 12 -6.08 8.26 17.86
C SER A 12 -5.53 9.67 17.75
N LYS A 13 -6.03 10.59 18.60
CA LYS A 13 -5.46 11.93 18.83
C LYS A 13 -4.46 11.88 19.97
N ILE A 14 -3.21 11.56 19.67
CA ILE A 14 -2.14 11.38 20.65
C ILE A 14 -1.65 12.75 21.16
N GLY A 15 -1.51 12.86 22.47
CA GLY A 15 -1.01 14.05 23.15
C GLY A 15 -0.97 13.80 24.65
N LYS A 16 -0.14 14.57 25.37
CA LYS A 16 -0.03 14.46 26.84
C LYS A 16 -1.39 14.75 27.49
N PRO A 17 -1.65 14.26 28.72
CA PRO A 17 -2.81 14.72 29.49
C PRO A 17 -2.84 16.26 29.54
N GLY A 18 -3.97 16.87 29.19
CA GLY A 18 -4.12 18.32 29.07
C GLY A 18 -3.74 18.94 27.72
N THR A 19 -3.13 18.22 26.77
CA THR A 19 -2.89 18.76 25.41
C THR A 19 -4.22 19.08 24.71
N PRO A 20 -4.42 20.32 24.19
CA PRO A 20 -5.62 20.69 23.43
C PRO A 20 -5.79 19.87 22.16
N ASP A 21 -7.04 19.67 21.74
CA ASP A 21 -7.38 18.78 20.63
C ASP A 21 -6.74 19.16 19.28
N SER A 22 -6.51 20.46 19.05
CA SER A 22 -5.82 21.00 17.88
C SER A 22 -4.30 20.82 17.88
N GLN A 23 -3.71 20.43 19.02
CA GLN A 23 -2.28 20.16 19.20
C GLN A 23 -1.98 18.66 19.32
N ARG A 24 -3.00 17.79 19.18
CA ARG A 24 -2.84 16.34 19.22
C ARG A 24 -2.41 15.81 17.86
N GLN A 25 -1.43 14.92 17.86
CA GLN A 25 -1.00 14.23 16.65
C GLN A 25 -2.00 13.12 16.31
N VAL A 26 -2.56 13.16 15.11
CA VAL A 26 -3.38 12.06 14.59
C VAL A 26 -2.49 10.87 14.27
N PHE A 27 -2.90 9.68 14.69
CA PHE A 27 -2.26 8.42 14.36
C PHE A 27 -3.30 7.37 13.96
N ASP A 28 -3.07 6.73 12.82
CA ASP A 28 -4.06 5.90 12.13
C ASP A 28 -3.85 4.38 12.32
N GLY A 29 -2.83 3.99 13.08
CA GLY A 29 -2.47 2.59 13.32
C GLY A 29 -1.05 2.29 12.88
N GLY A 30 -0.58 1.09 13.21
CA GLY A 30 0.77 0.63 12.87
C GLY A 30 1.68 0.60 14.08
N VAL A 31 2.91 1.10 13.92
CA VAL A 31 3.93 1.08 14.97
C VAL A 31 4.24 2.50 15.41
N TYR A 32 4.25 2.72 16.72
CA TYR A 32 4.69 3.97 17.33
C TYR A 32 5.87 3.74 18.25
N ARG A 33 6.56 4.83 18.61
CA ARG A 33 7.56 4.80 19.69
C ARG A 33 7.49 5.99 20.63
N TYR A 34 7.84 5.74 21.88
CA TYR A 34 7.88 6.72 22.97
C TYR A 34 9.27 6.77 23.62
N HIS A 35 9.78 7.97 23.88
CA HIS A 35 11.05 8.18 24.54
C HIS A 35 10.84 8.46 26.04
N PRO A 36 11.21 7.54 26.95
CA PRO A 36 10.86 7.65 28.37
C PRO A 36 11.52 8.82 29.10
N ILE A 37 12.70 9.28 28.67
CA ILE A 37 13.38 10.45 29.27
C ILE A 37 12.88 11.77 28.66
N ARG A 38 12.79 11.87 27.32
CA ARG A 38 12.43 13.11 26.61
C ARG A 38 10.92 13.38 26.54
N HIS A 39 10.09 12.39 26.92
CA HIS A 39 8.62 12.43 26.80
C HIS A 39 8.15 12.82 25.39
N VAL A 40 8.83 12.27 24.37
CA VAL A 40 8.52 12.41 22.94
C VAL A 40 7.81 11.16 22.47
N TRP A 41 6.66 11.31 21.84
CA TRP A 41 5.97 10.26 21.10
C TRP A 41 6.10 10.58 19.61
N GLU A 42 6.33 9.57 18.77
CA GLU A 42 6.29 9.72 17.31
C GLU A 42 5.73 8.45 16.63
N PRO A 43 5.03 8.59 15.50
CA PRO A 43 4.72 7.45 14.65
C PRO A 43 6.04 6.90 14.11
N PHE A 44 6.20 5.58 14.15
CA PHE A 44 7.36 4.92 13.59
C PHE A 44 7.05 4.40 12.19
N ALA A 45 5.87 3.79 11.99
CA ALA A 45 5.30 3.47 10.69
C ALA A 45 3.77 3.42 10.77
N ASP A 46 3.09 3.77 9.68
CA ASP A 46 1.63 3.88 9.57
C ASP A 46 1.02 2.66 8.86
N GLY A 47 -0.21 2.28 9.20
CA GLY A 47 -0.93 1.18 8.57
C GLY A 47 -0.92 -0.15 9.35
N THR A 48 -0.94 -1.29 8.65
CA THR A 48 -1.19 -2.65 9.18
C THR A 48 -2.60 -2.82 9.78
N THR A 49 -3.11 -4.06 9.84
CA THR A 49 -4.51 -4.31 10.25
C THR A 49 -4.67 -4.37 11.77
N ASN A 50 -4.07 -5.36 12.41
CA ASN A 50 -4.15 -5.63 13.83
C ASN A 50 -2.80 -6.22 14.24
N PRO A 51 -1.77 -5.37 14.41
CA PRO A 51 -0.43 -5.80 14.81
C PRO A 51 -0.40 -6.24 16.28
N TRP A 52 -0.30 -7.55 16.51
CA TRP A 52 -0.38 -8.18 17.85
C TRP A 52 0.97 -8.58 18.46
N GLY A 53 2.07 -8.10 17.88
CA GLY A 53 3.40 -8.22 18.46
C GLY A 53 4.43 -7.44 17.65
N ILE A 54 5.57 -7.14 18.27
CA ILE A 54 6.75 -6.56 17.63
C ILE A 54 8.01 -7.14 18.27
N ASP A 55 8.98 -7.57 17.46
CA ASP A 55 10.30 -7.97 17.96
C ASP A 55 11.42 -7.64 16.95
N TRP A 56 12.66 -7.82 17.39
CA TRP A 56 13.88 -7.44 16.65
C TRP A 56 14.80 -8.63 16.44
N ASN A 57 15.36 -8.73 15.23
CA ASN A 57 16.39 -9.72 14.90
C ASN A 57 17.77 -9.35 15.48
N ASP A 58 18.78 -10.22 15.32
CA ASP A 58 20.13 -10.03 15.90
C ASP A 58 20.86 -8.77 15.36
N TYR A 59 20.37 -8.17 14.26
CA TYR A 59 20.83 -6.91 13.68
C TYR A 59 19.93 -5.70 14.01
N GLY A 60 18.94 -5.88 14.87
CA GLY A 60 18.02 -4.83 15.30
C GLY A 60 16.98 -4.41 14.25
N GLN A 61 16.73 -5.22 13.22
CA GLN A 61 15.63 -4.96 12.28
C GLN A 61 14.31 -5.39 12.93
N ALA A 62 13.28 -4.56 12.83
CA ALA A 62 12.01 -4.71 13.54
C ALA A 62 10.96 -5.44 12.68
N PHE A 63 10.17 -6.32 13.28
CA PHE A 63 9.13 -7.09 12.59
C PHE A 63 7.85 -7.12 13.42
N VAL A 64 6.69 -7.02 12.77
CA VAL A 64 5.37 -7.16 13.41
C VAL A 64 4.60 -8.33 12.81
N CYS A 65 4.04 -9.19 13.66
CA CYS A 65 2.94 -10.04 13.21
C CYS A 65 1.66 -9.20 13.07
N ASN A 66 0.76 -9.66 12.22
CA ASN A 66 -0.49 -8.99 11.93
C ASN A 66 -1.62 -10.00 11.75
N CYS A 67 -2.81 -9.66 12.27
CA CYS A 67 -3.99 -10.49 12.15
C CYS A 67 -4.83 -10.10 10.90
N VAL A 68 -5.50 -11.08 10.31
CA VAL A 68 -6.34 -11.03 9.09
C VAL A 68 -5.58 -11.01 7.75
N ASN A 69 -4.80 -9.97 7.41
CA ASN A 69 -4.25 -9.81 6.04
C ASN A 69 -2.83 -9.23 6.01
N PRO A 70 -1.92 -9.83 5.22
CA PRO A 70 -1.10 -11.00 5.55
C PRO A 70 -0.39 -10.89 6.91
N HIS A 71 0.33 -11.93 7.33
CA HIS A 71 0.68 -12.11 8.74
C HIS A 71 1.95 -11.42 9.22
N LEU A 72 2.84 -10.94 8.34
CA LEU A 72 4.16 -10.45 8.77
C LEU A 72 4.70 -9.27 7.95
N PHE A 73 5.28 -8.27 8.60
CA PHE A 73 5.89 -7.09 7.97
C PHE A 73 7.25 -6.75 8.58
N HIS A 74 8.24 -6.40 7.75
CA HIS A 74 9.48 -5.73 8.17
C HIS A 74 9.17 -4.25 8.38
N VAL A 75 9.32 -3.76 9.61
CA VAL A 75 8.91 -2.40 10.00
C VAL A 75 10.03 -1.40 9.74
N ILE A 76 9.80 -0.53 8.77
CA ILE A 76 10.74 0.50 8.32
C ILE A 76 10.25 1.86 8.83
N GLN A 77 11.16 2.69 9.35
CA GLN A 77 10.77 3.99 9.90
C GLN A 77 10.29 4.93 8.77
N GLY A 78 9.08 5.47 8.89
CA GLY A 78 8.44 6.30 7.86
C GLY A 78 7.76 5.51 6.73
N ALA A 79 7.57 4.20 6.89
CA ALA A 79 6.80 3.40 5.95
C ALA A 79 5.28 3.56 6.16
N HIS A 80 4.53 3.32 5.07
CA HIS A 80 3.08 3.17 5.07
C HIS A 80 2.73 1.75 4.57
N TYR A 81 1.88 1.04 5.31
CA TYR A 81 1.38 -0.30 5.02
C TYR A 81 -0.15 -0.27 4.82
N GLU A 82 -0.72 -1.24 4.09
CA GLU A 82 -2.19 -1.39 4.03
C GLU A 82 -2.76 -1.84 5.41
N PRO A 83 -4.01 -1.48 5.78
CA PRO A 83 -5.06 -0.88 4.95
C PRO A 83 -5.16 0.65 5.06
N TRP A 84 -5.31 1.32 3.93
CA TRP A 84 -5.71 2.73 3.86
C TRP A 84 -7.22 2.88 3.67
N ARG A 85 -7.80 3.85 4.38
CA ARG A 85 -9.26 4.12 4.39
C ARG A 85 -9.55 5.61 4.24
N ASN A 86 -9.03 6.22 3.17
CA ASN A 86 -9.12 7.66 2.91
C ASN A 86 -8.59 8.52 4.08
N ARG A 87 -7.50 8.06 4.69
CA ARG A 87 -6.86 8.69 5.86
C ARG A 87 -5.88 9.76 5.42
N ASP A 88 -5.86 10.87 6.13
CA ASP A 88 -5.00 12.01 5.79
C ASP A 88 -3.51 11.72 6.00
N SER A 89 -3.15 10.87 6.97
CA SER A 89 -1.77 10.49 7.31
C SER A 89 -0.95 9.97 6.13
N SER A 90 -1.62 9.32 5.18
CA SER A 90 -1.02 8.61 4.04
C SER A 90 -1.77 8.88 2.74
N ARG A 91 -2.45 10.03 2.64
CA ARG A 91 -3.27 10.44 1.48
C ARG A 91 -2.52 10.35 0.15
N TYR A 92 -1.28 10.85 0.13
CA TYR A 92 -0.43 10.89 -1.06
C TYR A 92 0.63 9.79 -1.09
N ALA A 93 0.54 8.78 -0.22
CA ALA A 93 1.44 7.61 -0.27
C ALA A 93 1.31 6.87 -1.62
N TYR A 94 0.13 6.89 -2.24
CA TYR A 94 -0.26 6.28 -3.53
C TYR A 94 -0.15 4.75 -3.62
N GLN A 95 0.92 4.18 -3.11
CA GLN A 95 1.16 2.77 -2.91
C GLN A 95 1.76 2.55 -1.51
N ARG A 96 1.69 1.31 -1.01
CA ARG A 96 2.10 0.94 0.35
C ARG A 96 3.00 -0.27 0.31
N ILE A 97 3.91 -0.36 1.28
CA ILE A 97 4.82 -1.49 1.37
C ILE A 97 3.98 -2.73 1.71
N ASP A 98 4.19 -3.79 0.94
CA ASP A 98 3.49 -5.06 1.10
C ASP A 98 4.02 -5.89 2.28
N THR A 99 3.42 -7.04 2.49
CA THR A 99 3.95 -8.05 3.42
C THR A 99 5.31 -8.55 2.98
N ILE A 100 6.12 -9.02 3.93
CA ILE A 100 7.34 -9.78 3.63
C ILE A 100 7.08 -11.29 3.48
N ALA A 101 5.88 -11.77 3.78
CA ALA A 101 5.54 -13.19 3.70
C ALA A 101 5.37 -13.63 2.24
N ASP A 102 6.09 -14.68 1.84
CA ASP A 102 5.96 -15.31 0.51
C ASP A 102 4.80 -16.31 0.41
N HIS A 103 4.03 -16.47 1.48
CA HIS A 103 2.97 -17.45 1.66
C HIS A 103 1.88 -16.90 2.58
N LEU A 104 0.77 -17.64 2.72
CA LEU A 104 -0.29 -17.37 3.68
C LEU A 104 -0.51 -18.61 4.54
N HIS A 105 -0.74 -18.42 5.84
CA HIS A 105 -1.15 -19.50 6.76
C HIS A 105 -2.64 -19.90 6.63
N PHE A 106 -3.34 -19.42 5.59
CA PHE A 106 -4.78 -19.61 5.36
C PHE A 106 -5.12 -19.70 3.87
N VAL A 107 -6.32 -20.22 3.57
CA VAL A 107 -6.92 -20.27 2.24
C VAL A 107 -8.21 -19.42 2.19
N GLY A 108 -8.84 -19.31 1.01
CA GLY A 108 -10.05 -18.51 0.85
C GLY A 108 -9.79 -17.00 0.91
N THR A 109 -8.83 -16.49 0.13
CA THR A 109 -8.43 -15.07 0.16
C THR A 109 -9.55 -14.07 -0.17
N GLN A 110 -10.63 -14.50 -0.84
CA GLN A 110 -11.83 -13.67 -1.05
C GLN A 110 -12.69 -13.53 0.20
N ASN A 111 -12.81 -14.58 1.01
CA ASN A 111 -13.50 -14.60 2.29
C ASN A 111 -12.78 -15.59 3.22
N VAL A 112 -11.96 -15.06 4.13
CA VAL A 112 -11.09 -15.84 5.02
C VAL A 112 -11.82 -16.79 5.98
N ARG A 113 -13.16 -16.76 5.98
CA ARG A 113 -14.01 -17.72 6.70
C ARG A 113 -14.22 -19.03 5.95
N ASP A 114 -14.08 -19.04 4.63
CA ASP A 114 -14.34 -20.22 3.79
C ASP A 114 -13.28 -21.32 3.99
N GLY A 115 -12.07 -20.95 4.44
CA GLY A 115 -11.01 -21.88 4.80
C GLY A 115 -11.15 -22.51 6.19
N LEU A 116 -11.78 -21.81 7.14
CA LEU A 116 -11.69 -22.13 8.58
C LEU A 116 -12.07 -23.59 8.90
N GLY A 117 -11.14 -24.30 9.55
CA GLY A 117 -11.32 -25.70 9.95
C GLY A 117 -11.19 -26.74 8.82
N SER A 118 -10.94 -26.32 7.58
CA SER A 118 -10.69 -27.24 6.46
C SER A 118 -9.28 -27.84 6.50
N THR A 119 -9.09 -29.00 5.86
CA THR A 119 -7.76 -29.61 5.66
C THR A 119 -6.81 -28.70 4.88
N ALA A 120 -7.33 -27.89 3.95
CA ALA A 120 -6.51 -26.97 3.15
C ALA A 120 -5.95 -25.81 4.00
N GLU A 121 -6.78 -25.25 4.89
CA GLU A 121 -6.35 -24.26 5.90
C GLU A 121 -5.32 -24.88 6.86
N ASP A 122 -5.57 -26.11 7.31
CA ASP A 122 -4.71 -26.83 8.25
C ASP A 122 -3.29 -27.06 7.69
N LEU A 123 -3.19 -27.34 6.39
CA LEU A 123 -1.96 -27.49 5.61
C LEU A 123 -1.27 -26.15 5.29
N ALA A 124 -2.04 -25.05 5.15
CA ALA A 124 -1.48 -23.73 4.89
C ALA A 124 -0.74 -23.15 6.11
N GLY A 125 -1.23 -23.44 7.32
CA GLY A 125 -0.70 -22.91 8.59
C GLY A 125 -1.77 -22.74 9.68
N GLY A 126 -3.03 -22.96 9.33
CA GLY A 126 -4.16 -23.13 10.25
C GLY A 126 -5.02 -21.89 10.51
N GLY A 127 -4.72 -20.72 9.92
CA GLY A 127 -5.54 -19.53 10.18
C GLY A 127 -4.94 -18.21 9.73
N HIS A 128 -5.82 -17.22 9.57
CA HIS A 128 -5.46 -15.81 9.34
C HIS A 128 -5.25 -15.00 10.64
N ALA A 129 -5.52 -15.58 11.80
CA ALA A 129 -5.48 -14.89 13.10
C ALA A 129 -4.18 -15.17 13.87
N HIS A 130 -3.23 -14.24 13.77
CA HIS A 130 -1.90 -14.33 14.38
C HIS A 130 -1.79 -13.43 15.62
N CYS A 131 -1.10 -13.91 16.66
CA CYS A 131 -0.89 -13.19 17.91
C CYS A 131 0.50 -13.43 18.50
N GLY A 132 1.07 -12.39 19.12
CA GLY A 132 2.45 -12.41 19.60
C GLY A 132 3.48 -12.39 18.46
N THR A 133 4.69 -11.94 18.76
CA THR A 133 5.83 -11.99 17.83
C THR A 133 7.08 -12.16 18.65
N MET A 134 7.85 -13.20 18.36
CA MET A 134 9.14 -13.45 19.01
C MET A 134 10.14 -13.85 17.93
N ILE A 135 11.27 -13.16 17.87
CA ILE A 135 12.44 -13.62 17.12
C ILE A 135 13.38 -14.29 18.11
N TYR A 136 13.59 -15.60 17.99
CA TYR A 136 14.26 -16.34 19.05
C TYR A 136 15.76 -16.01 19.12
N LEU A 137 16.15 -15.23 20.13
CA LEU A 137 17.55 -14.87 20.42
C LEU A 137 18.01 -15.39 21.80
N GLY A 138 17.27 -16.32 22.40
CA GLY A 138 17.72 -17.11 23.54
C GLY A 138 18.84 -18.09 23.19
N ASP A 139 19.38 -18.78 24.19
CA ASP A 139 20.49 -19.74 24.05
C ASP A 139 20.17 -21.18 24.50
N ASN A 140 18.93 -21.47 24.90
CA ASN A 140 18.49 -22.82 25.30
C ASN A 140 18.03 -23.70 24.13
N TRP A 141 17.17 -23.20 23.25
CA TRP A 141 16.68 -23.99 22.11
C TRP A 141 17.81 -24.28 21.11
N PRO A 142 17.69 -25.36 20.31
CA PRO A 142 18.64 -25.69 19.26
C PRO A 142 18.93 -24.52 18.32
N ARG A 143 20.17 -24.49 17.79
CA ARG A 143 20.67 -23.39 16.93
C ARG A 143 19.77 -23.14 15.71
N GLU A 144 19.09 -24.16 15.22
CA GLU A 144 18.18 -24.10 14.07
C GLU A 144 16.93 -23.23 14.29
N TYR A 145 16.57 -22.88 15.52
CA TYR A 145 15.47 -21.96 15.82
C TYR A 145 15.93 -20.51 15.98
N ARG A 146 17.25 -20.27 16.08
CA ARG A 146 17.77 -18.93 16.40
C ARG A 146 17.59 -17.97 15.22
N ASN A 147 17.09 -16.78 15.53
CA ASN A 147 16.80 -15.71 14.57
C ASN A 147 15.67 -16.02 13.56
N HIS A 148 14.87 -17.05 13.83
CA HIS A 148 13.57 -17.28 13.18
C HIS A 148 12.46 -16.56 13.96
N VAL A 149 11.36 -16.24 13.28
CA VAL A 149 10.21 -15.58 13.90
C VAL A 149 9.11 -16.59 14.20
N PHE A 150 8.48 -16.42 15.36
CA PHE A 150 7.41 -17.28 15.87
C PHE A 150 6.22 -16.42 16.27
N MET A 151 5.03 -16.93 15.97
CA MET A 151 3.74 -16.33 16.27
C MET A 151 2.74 -17.43 16.58
N HIS A 152 1.77 -17.14 17.45
CA HIS A 152 0.63 -18.04 17.64
C HIS A 152 -0.33 -17.93 16.47
N ASN A 153 -0.80 -19.06 15.96
CA ASN A 153 -2.00 -19.13 15.15
C ASN A 153 -3.19 -19.49 16.06
N ILE A 154 -4.17 -18.60 16.14
CA ILE A 154 -5.33 -18.77 17.01
C ILE A 154 -6.24 -19.87 16.47
N HIS A 155 -6.69 -19.77 15.21
CA HIS A 155 -7.54 -20.79 14.59
C HIS A 155 -6.80 -22.13 14.43
N GLY A 156 -5.51 -22.07 14.07
CA GLY A 156 -4.66 -23.24 13.86
C GLY A 156 -4.19 -23.94 15.13
N LYS A 157 -4.43 -23.32 16.30
CA LYS A 157 -4.10 -23.77 17.66
C LYS A 157 -2.64 -24.20 17.79
N ARG A 158 -1.74 -23.40 17.21
CA ARG A 158 -0.33 -23.73 17.01
C ARG A 158 0.60 -22.54 17.19
N ILE A 159 1.89 -22.81 17.13
CA ILE A 159 2.94 -21.79 16.96
C ILE A 159 3.51 -21.98 15.56
N ASN A 160 3.22 -21.04 14.64
CA ASN A 160 3.88 -21.01 13.34
C ASN A 160 5.34 -20.57 13.50
N GLN A 161 6.17 -20.90 12.52
CA GLN A 161 7.56 -20.47 12.43
C GLN A 161 7.86 -20.02 11.00
N ASP A 162 8.47 -18.84 10.84
CA ASP A 162 8.97 -18.38 9.54
C ASP A 162 10.47 -18.11 9.53
N PHE A 163 11.07 -18.34 8.37
CA PHE A 163 12.48 -18.11 8.07
C PHE A 163 12.69 -16.70 7.50
N LEU A 164 13.27 -15.79 8.29
CA LEU A 164 13.65 -14.46 7.82
C LEU A 164 14.93 -14.50 6.98
N ARG A 165 14.85 -14.07 5.72
CA ARG A 165 15.99 -13.99 4.77
C ARG A 165 16.11 -12.57 4.23
N ARG A 166 17.33 -12.04 4.09
CA ARG A 166 17.56 -10.74 3.45
C ARG A 166 17.19 -10.83 1.95
N HIS A 167 16.45 -9.85 1.46
CA HIS A 167 16.10 -9.70 0.06
C HIS A 167 16.07 -8.21 -0.29
N GLY A 168 16.88 -7.80 -1.27
CA GLY A 168 17.10 -6.39 -1.58
C GLY A 168 17.50 -5.56 -0.34
N SER A 169 16.78 -4.46 -0.15
CA SER A 169 16.91 -3.55 1.00
C SER A 169 16.38 -4.12 2.32
N GLY A 170 15.46 -5.09 2.26
CA GLY A 170 14.71 -5.61 3.41
C GLY A 170 14.80 -7.13 3.54
N TYR A 171 13.66 -7.77 3.79
CA TYR A 171 13.54 -9.19 4.09
C TYR A 171 12.37 -9.85 3.34
N VAL A 172 12.46 -11.17 3.18
CA VAL A 172 11.35 -12.08 2.89
C VAL A 172 11.25 -13.09 4.03
N ALA A 173 10.03 -13.54 4.33
CA ALA A 173 9.70 -14.55 5.33
C ALA A 173 9.08 -15.78 4.65
N SER A 174 9.79 -16.90 4.72
CA SER A 174 9.36 -18.17 4.13
C SER A 174 8.81 -19.12 5.19
N HIS A 175 7.73 -19.84 4.85
CA HIS A 175 7.07 -20.80 5.75
C HIS A 175 8.07 -21.84 6.28
N GLY A 176 8.13 -22.01 7.60
CA GLY A 176 8.82 -23.09 8.28
C GLY A 176 7.86 -24.12 8.87
N PRO A 177 8.38 -25.25 9.40
CA PRO A 177 7.55 -26.21 10.10
C PRO A 177 7.02 -25.59 11.40
N ASP A 178 5.73 -25.78 11.69
CA ASP A 178 5.11 -25.36 12.95
C ASP A 178 5.87 -25.95 14.16
N LEU A 179 6.17 -25.10 15.16
CA LEU A 179 6.92 -25.50 16.36
C LEU A 179 6.12 -26.50 17.22
N MET A 180 4.81 -26.28 17.34
CA MET A 180 3.89 -27.17 18.06
C MET A 180 2.44 -26.92 17.62
N ARG A 181 1.62 -27.96 17.74
CA ARG A 181 0.16 -27.89 17.67
C ARG A 181 -0.42 -28.35 19.00
N SER A 182 -1.37 -27.60 19.54
CA SER A 182 -2.07 -27.97 20.77
C SER A 182 -3.07 -29.09 20.50
N ALA A 183 -3.11 -30.08 21.39
CA ALA A 183 -4.18 -31.08 21.45
C ALA A 183 -5.42 -30.57 22.19
N ASP A 184 -5.31 -29.46 22.93
CA ASP A 184 -6.44 -28.82 23.63
C ASP A 184 -7.24 -27.94 22.66
N PRO A 185 -8.52 -28.25 22.39
CA PRO A 185 -9.35 -27.46 21.50
C PRO A 185 -9.67 -26.04 22.01
N TRP A 186 -9.37 -25.72 23.27
CA TRP A 186 -9.57 -24.40 23.90
C TRP A 186 -8.29 -23.54 23.89
N PHE A 187 -7.21 -23.98 23.23
CA PHE A 187 -5.95 -23.24 23.19
C PHE A 187 -6.05 -21.97 22.32
N MET A 188 -5.81 -20.81 22.91
CA MET A 188 -5.78 -19.51 22.23
C MET A 188 -4.49 -18.77 22.58
N GLY A 189 -3.40 -19.07 21.88
CA GLY A 189 -2.09 -18.48 22.16
C GLY A 189 -2.04 -16.96 21.89
N VAL A 190 -1.38 -16.22 22.79
CA VAL A 190 -1.37 -14.73 22.80
C VAL A 190 0.05 -14.15 22.75
N THR A 191 0.99 -14.65 23.55
CA THR A 191 2.33 -14.05 23.66
C THR A 191 3.42 -15.11 23.75
N LEU A 192 4.56 -14.84 23.11
CA LEU A 192 5.79 -15.63 23.16
C LEU A 192 6.94 -14.75 23.66
N GLN A 193 7.71 -15.20 24.64
CA GLN A 193 8.90 -14.49 25.10
C GLN A 193 9.94 -15.41 25.77
N TYR A 194 11.20 -15.32 25.35
CA TYR A 194 12.30 -16.03 26.01
C TYR A 194 12.75 -15.36 27.31
N GLY A 195 13.02 -16.18 28.34
CA GLY A 195 13.45 -15.76 29.67
C GLY A 195 14.97 -15.78 29.88
N PRO A 196 15.45 -15.57 31.13
CA PRO A 196 16.89 -15.57 31.47
C PRO A 196 17.59 -16.91 31.20
N ASP A 197 16.89 -18.03 31.34
CA ASP A 197 17.43 -19.38 31.07
C ASP A 197 17.32 -19.78 29.59
N GLY A 198 16.93 -18.84 28.72
CA GLY A 198 16.74 -19.05 27.28
C GLY A 198 15.46 -19.81 26.90
N GLY A 199 14.75 -20.41 27.86
CA GLY A 199 13.47 -21.08 27.61
C GLY A 199 12.37 -20.07 27.25
N VAL A 200 11.39 -20.49 26.45
CA VAL A 200 10.30 -19.61 25.98
C VAL A 200 9.07 -19.78 26.82
N TYR A 201 8.56 -18.69 27.34
CA TYR A 201 7.24 -18.60 27.95
C TYR A 201 6.21 -18.33 26.86
N SER A 202 5.14 -19.11 26.86
CA SER A 202 3.99 -18.94 25.97
C SER A 202 2.75 -18.73 26.83
N SER A 203 1.98 -17.67 26.59
CA SER A 203 0.69 -17.46 27.23
C SER A 203 -0.46 -17.83 26.30
N ASP A 204 -1.52 -18.37 26.88
CA ASP A 204 -2.78 -18.61 26.21
C ASP A 204 -3.98 -18.18 27.08
N TRP A 205 -5.13 -18.02 26.45
CA TRP A 205 -6.41 -17.83 27.13
C TRP A 205 -7.32 -19.01 26.80
N SER A 206 -7.65 -19.86 27.78
CA SER A 206 -8.49 -21.02 27.51
C SER A 206 -9.95 -20.61 27.26
N ASP A 207 -10.33 -20.50 25.98
CA ASP A 207 -11.64 -20.06 25.49
C ASP A 207 -11.95 -20.76 24.15
N THR A 208 -13.23 -20.83 23.79
CA THR A 208 -13.70 -21.25 22.45
C THR A 208 -14.16 -20.05 21.60
N GLY A 209 -14.26 -18.87 22.21
CA GLY A 209 -14.61 -17.62 21.55
C GLY A 209 -13.42 -17.00 20.81
N GLU A 210 -13.24 -17.37 19.55
CA GLU A 210 -12.27 -16.74 18.65
C GLU A 210 -12.70 -15.34 18.16
N CYS A 211 -12.02 -14.82 17.12
CA CYS A 211 -12.35 -13.53 16.53
C CYS A 211 -13.87 -13.36 16.35
N HIS A 212 -14.40 -12.21 16.79
CA HIS A 212 -15.83 -11.85 16.83
C HIS A 212 -16.66 -12.38 18.01
N SER A 213 -16.12 -13.16 18.95
CA SER A 213 -16.79 -13.39 20.23
C SER A 213 -16.69 -12.14 21.13
N VAL A 214 -17.81 -11.45 21.35
CA VAL A 214 -17.88 -10.25 22.21
C VAL A 214 -18.22 -10.55 23.68
N LYS A 215 -18.66 -11.78 23.99
CA LYS A 215 -18.93 -12.25 25.36
C LYS A 215 -17.79 -13.12 25.84
N ASN A 216 -16.81 -12.49 26.48
CA ASN A 216 -15.78 -13.22 27.19
C ASN A 216 -16.33 -13.74 28.53
N THR A 217 -16.39 -15.06 28.70
CA THR A 217 -17.03 -15.73 29.85
C THR A 217 -16.03 -16.41 30.80
N ARG A 218 -14.72 -16.27 30.55
CA ARG A 218 -13.65 -17.10 31.15
C ARG A 218 -12.38 -16.30 31.50
N ARG A 219 -12.49 -15.11 32.10
CA ARG A 219 -11.32 -14.23 32.39
C ARG A 219 -10.29 -14.84 33.35
N GLU A 220 -10.67 -15.88 34.06
CA GLU A 220 -9.89 -16.62 35.04
C GLU A 220 -9.02 -17.76 34.46
N THR A 221 -9.16 -18.09 33.17
CA THR A 221 -8.62 -19.34 32.58
C THR A 221 -7.31 -19.19 31.79
N GLY A 222 -6.63 -18.04 31.89
CA GLY A 222 -5.34 -17.82 31.23
C GLY A 222 -4.24 -18.75 31.78
N ARG A 223 -3.42 -19.30 30.89
CA ARG A 223 -2.31 -20.20 31.27
C ARG A 223 -0.97 -19.65 30.77
N ILE A 224 0.11 -20.04 31.44
CA ILE A 224 1.48 -19.77 31.02
C ILE A 224 2.21 -21.10 30.95
N PHE A 225 2.62 -21.47 29.74
CA PHE A 225 3.49 -22.60 29.45
C PHE A 225 4.94 -22.16 29.41
N LYS A 226 5.86 -23.08 29.67
CA LYS A 226 7.29 -22.88 29.43
C LYS A 226 7.80 -24.01 28.54
N ILE A 227 8.38 -23.64 27.41
CA ILE A 227 8.91 -24.53 26.38
C ILE A 227 10.44 -24.42 26.44
N SER A 228 11.09 -25.51 26.87
CA SER A 228 12.55 -25.58 26.98
C SER A 228 13.11 -26.83 26.31
N TYR A 229 14.31 -26.71 25.76
CA TYR A 229 15.08 -27.85 25.27
C TYR A 229 15.83 -28.49 26.43
N GLY A 230 15.52 -29.75 26.72
CA GLY A 230 16.04 -30.47 27.88
C GLY A 230 15.63 -29.82 29.20
N GLN A 231 16.52 -29.91 30.20
CA GLN A 231 16.36 -29.27 31.51
C GLN A 231 17.29 -28.05 31.61
N PRO A 232 16.78 -26.82 31.40
CA PRO A 232 17.60 -25.61 31.44
C PRO A 232 18.11 -25.31 32.87
N ARG A 233 19.31 -24.73 32.97
CA ARG A 233 19.85 -24.27 34.26
C ARG A 233 19.18 -22.97 34.68
N HIS A 234 18.59 -22.97 35.86
CA HIS A 234 17.87 -21.84 36.44
C HIS A 234 18.80 -20.89 37.24
N GLU A 235 19.79 -20.29 36.58
CA GLU A 235 20.67 -19.27 37.20
C GLU A 235 20.20 -17.87 36.82
N VAL A 236 19.29 -17.29 37.63
CA VAL A 236 18.78 -15.93 37.41
C VAL A 236 19.66 -14.92 38.14
N LEU A 237 20.59 -14.30 37.42
CA LEU A 237 21.41 -13.20 37.94
C LEU A 237 20.53 -12.01 38.36
N LYS A 238 20.79 -11.45 39.56
CA LYS A 238 20.13 -10.22 40.03
C LYS A 238 20.75 -9.00 39.33
N LEU A 239 20.37 -8.77 38.07
CA LEU A 239 21.00 -7.78 37.18
C LEU A 239 21.08 -6.36 37.78
N SER A 240 20.10 -5.95 38.58
CA SER A 240 20.10 -4.63 39.23
C SER A 240 21.27 -4.43 40.20
N ALA A 241 21.86 -5.50 40.72
CA ALA A 241 22.97 -5.49 41.68
C ALA A 241 24.37 -5.56 41.02
N LEU A 242 24.44 -5.88 39.72
CA LEU A 242 25.70 -5.92 38.97
C LEU A 242 26.31 -4.52 38.82
N SER A 243 27.64 -4.42 38.81
CA SER A 243 28.37 -3.20 38.46
C SER A 243 28.12 -2.76 37.02
N ASP A 244 28.49 -1.53 36.67
CA ASP A 244 28.28 -1.04 35.29
C ASP A 244 29.13 -1.83 34.29
N GLY A 245 30.34 -2.26 34.68
CA GLY A 245 31.19 -3.12 33.84
C GLY A 245 30.60 -4.50 33.62
N GLU A 246 30.06 -5.15 34.65
CA GLU A 246 29.34 -6.43 34.49
C GLU A 246 28.11 -6.29 33.57
N LEU A 247 27.40 -5.14 33.60
CA LEU A 247 26.33 -4.85 32.64
C LEU A 247 26.83 -4.59 31.20
N VAL A 248 28.07 -4.11 31.04
CA VAL A 248 28.72 -4.00 29.72
C VAL A 248 29.09 -5.37 29.17
N GLU A 249 29.68 -6.26 29.99
CA GLU A 249 29.98 -7.63 29.58
C GLU A 249 28.73 -8.39 29.13
N LEU A 250 27.57 -8.13 29.74
CA LEU A 250 26.29 -8.69 29.29
C LEU A 250 25.84 -8.23 27.90
N GLN A 251 26.46 -7.22 27.26
CA GLN A 251 26.25 -6.94 25.83
C GLN A 251 26.86 -8.03 24.92
N LEU A 252 27.76 -8.88 25.45
CA LEU A 252 28.30 -10.05 24.75
C LEU A 252 27.48 -11.32 25.00
N HIS A 253 26.51 -11.30 25.91
CA HIS A 253 25.75 -12.50 26.30
C HIS A 253 24.98 -13.13 25.13
N ARG A 254 24.91 -14.47 25.07
CA ARG A 254 24.31 -15.20 23.93
C ARG A 254 22.78 -15.15 23.92
N ASN A 255 22.14 -15.33 25.07
CA ASN A 255 20.75 -14.96 25.29
C ASN A 255 20.58 -13.43 25.34
N ASP A 256 19.82 -12.87 24.39
CA ASP A 256 19.59 -11.43 24.27
C ASP A 256 18.69 -10.85 25.39
N TRP A 257 18.07 -11.69 26.22
CA TRP A 257 17.33 -11.25 27.40
C TRP A 257 18.22 -10.43 28.33
N TYR A 258 19.43 -10.92 28.61
CA TYR A 258 20.44 -10.23 29.40
C TYR A 258 20.91 -8.94 28.73
N VAL A 259 21.19 -8.98 27.43
CA VAL A 259 21.62 -7.83 26.62
C VAL A 259 20.61 -6.68 26.75
N ARG A 260 19.32 -6.97 26.49
CA ARG A 260 18.21 -5.99 26.54
C ARG A 260 18.05 -5.41 27.94
N HIS A 261 18.09 -6.26 28.98
CA HIS A 261 17.95 -5.83 30.36
C HIS A 261 19.15 -5.01 30.85
N ALA A 262 20.38 -5.42 30.51
CA ALA A 262 21.60 -4.70 30.88
C ALA A 262 21.66 -3.32 30.22
N ARG A 263 21.29 -3.20 28.94
CA ARG A 263 21.17 -1.91 28.25
C ARG A 263 20.13 -1.00 28.91
N ARG A 264 18.96 -1.55 29.27
CA ARG A 264 17.93 -0.80 30.00
C ARG A 264 18.45 -0.30 31.35
N LEU A 265 19.10 -1.15 32.14
CA LEU A 265 19.66 -0.79 33.44
C LEU A 265 20.76 0.28 33.34
N LEU A 266 21.64 0.19 32.34
CA LEU A 266 22.63 1.24 32.05
C LEU A 266 21.95 2.56 31.66
N GLN A 267 20.90 2.54 30.82
CA GLN A 267 20.11 3.73 30.49
C GLN A 267 19.40 4.33 31.71
N GLU A 268 18.81 3.52 32.59
CA GLU A 268 18.18 3.97 33.83
C GLU A 268 19.19 4.60 34.80
N ARG A 269 20.38 3.99 34.93
CA ARG A 269 21.49 4.52 35.74
C ARG A 269 22.00 5.86 35.20
N PHE A 270 22.20 5.97 33.88
CA PHE A 270 22.57 7.23 33.24
C PHE A 270 21.51 8.31 33.45
N ALA A 271 20.22 7.99 33.27
CA ALA A 271 19.11 8.91 33.48
C ALA A 271 18.99 9.37 34.94
N ALA A 272 19.46 8.57 35.90
CA ALA A 272 19.57 8.92 37.32
C ALA A 272 20.84 9.74 37.66
N GLY A 273 21.64 10.16 36.67
CA GLY A 273 22.83 10.99 36.86
C GLY A 273 24.11 10.22 37.24
N ARG A 274 24.14 8.89 37.12
CA ARG A 274 25.33 8.08 37.36
C ARG A 274 26.36 8.31 36.24
N ASP A 275 27.61 8.60 36.61
CA ASP A 275 28.72 8.61 35.65
C ASP A 275 28.96 7.20 35.10
N LEU A 276 28.91 7.07 33.77
CA LEU A 276 29.18 5.84 33.04
C LEU A 276 30.46 5.91 32.19
N SER A 277 31.31 6.92 32.35
CA SER A 277 32.52 7.13 31.54
C SER A 277 33.43 5.89 31.45
N ALA A 278 33.52 5.08 32.52
CA ALA A 278 34.26 3.81 32.50
C ALA A 278 33.56 2.73 31.66
N ALA A 279 32.24 2.59 31.77
CA ALA A 279 31.43 1.68 30.98
C ALA A 279 31.41 2.10 29.49
N HIS A 280 31.37 3.40 29.19
CA HIS A 280 31.49 3.93 27.83
C HIS A 280 32.81 3.55 27.17
N ARG A 281 33.95 3.62 27.88
CA ARG A 281 35.24 3.15 27.37
C ARG A 281 35.23 1.65 27.04
N GLN A 282 34.65 0.81 27.90
CA GLN A 282 34.52 -0.63 27.65
C GLN A 282 33.61 -0.94 26.44
N LEU A 283 32.47 -0.25 26.34
CA LEU A 283 31.56 -0.37 25.19
C LEU A 283 32.21 0.09 23.88
N LEU A 284 33.03 1.15 23.90
CA LEU A 284 33.81 1.57 22.74
C LEU A 284 34.81 0.50 22.30
N GLY A 285 35.50 -0.16 23.24
CA GLY A 285 36.34 -1.33 22.94
C GLY A 285 35.56 -2.47 22.28
N ILE A 286 34.39 -2.85 22.82
CA ILE A 286 33.51 -3.85 22.18
C ILE A 286 33.10 -3.42 20.76
N TYR A 287 32.77 -2.14 20.57
CA TYR A 287 32.40 -1.59 19.26
C TYR A 287 33.57 -1.60 18.27
N GLN A 288 34.80 -1.33 18.72
CA GLN A 288 36.00 -1.27 17.90
C GLN A 288 36.53 -2.67 17.54
N ASP A 289 36.61 -3.57 18.52
CA ASP A 289 37.46 -4.76 18.42
C ASP A 289 36.67 -6.06 18.19
N HIS A 290 35.37 -6.12 18.54
CA HIS A 290 34.63 -7.38 18.49
C HIS A 290 34.32 -7.87 17.06
N ALA A 291 34.67 -9.11 16.73
CA ALA A 291 34.51 -9.67 15.37
C ALA A 291 33.03 -9.74 14.89
N GLU A 292 32.11 -10.19 15.75
CA GLU A 292 30.69 -10.28 15.40
C GLU A 292 29.99 -8.90 15.36
N ILE A 293 29.43 -8.55 14.19
CA ILE A 293 28.65 -7.32 13.96
C ILE A 293 27.48 -7.15 14.96
N PRO A 294 26.66 -8.17 15.28
CA PRO A 294 25.63 -8.04 16.32
C PRO A 294 26.14 -7.55 17.68
N ARG A 295 27.38 -7.83 18.09
CA ARG A 295 27.92 -7.34 19.38
C ARG A 295 28.39 -5.89 19.27
N LYS A 296 29.02 -5.51 18.16
CA LYS A 296 29.30 -4.11 17.83
C LYS A 296 28.02 -3.26 17.86
N LEU A 297 26.94 -3.75 17.24
CA LEU A 297 25.64 -3.08 17.26
C LEU A 297 25.05 -2.97 18.68
N ARG A 298 25.10 -4.04 19.48
CA ARG A 298 24.68 -4.02 20.90
C ARG A 298 25.43 -2.96 21.72
N ALA A 299 26.75 -2.81 21.50
CA ALA A 299 27.55 -1.77 22.12
C ALA A 299 27.16 -0.36 21.62
N LEU A 300 27.06 -0.16 20.29
CA LEU A 300 26.64 1.09 19.66
C LEU A 300 25.29 1.61 20.19
N TRP A 301 24.28 0.74 20.26
CA TRP A 301 22.95 1.09 20.79
C TRP A 301 23.00 1.44 22.28
N THR A 302 23.89 0.80 23.05
CA THR A 302 24.04 1.06 24.49
C THR A 302 24.76 2.38 24.73
N LEU A 303 25.79 2.69 23.93
CA LEU A 303 26.45 4.00 23.90
C LEU A 303 25.45 5.12 23.57
N HIS A 304 24.68 4.99 22.48
CA HIS A 304 23.65 5.97 22.12
C HIS A 304 22.59 6.15 23.22
N ALA A 305 22.08 5.05 23.77
CA ALA A 305 21.06 5.07 24.83
C ALA A 305 21.54 5.71 26.15
N THR A 306 22.85 5.83 26.34
CA THR A 306 23.50 6.42 27.54
C THR A 306 24.35 7.65 27.20
N SER A 307 24.18 8.23 26.00
CA SER A 307 24.93 9.41 25.51
C SER A 307 26.46 9.28 25.58
N GLY A 308 27.00 8.06 25.47
CA GLY A 308 28.45 7.78 25.43
C GLY A 308 29.11 7.99 24.07
N ILE A 309 28.34 8.44 23.07
CA ILE A 309 28.79 8.86 21.73
C ILE A 309 27.96 10.06 21.28
N ASP A 310 28.52 10.85 20.37
CA ASP A 310 27.92 12.06 19.82
C ASP A 310 27.72 11.97 18.30
N ALA A 311 27.28 13.07 17.69
CA ALA A 311 27.01 13.17 16.26
C ALA A 311 28.31 13.12 15.43
N ASP A 312 29.43 13.62 15.94
CA ASP A 312 30.72 13.61 15.25
C ASP A 312 31.29 12.19 15.18
N PHE A 313 31.24 11.46 16.30
CA PHE A 313 31.55 10.03 16.32
C PHE A 313 30.67 9.29 15.29
N LEU A 314 29.35 9.45 15.34
CA LEU A 314 28.45 8.80 14.39
C LEU A 314 28.78 9.18 12.93
N ALA A 315 29.07 10.44 12.63
CA ALA A 315 29.46 10.87 11.29
C ALA A 315 30.70 10.13 10.76
N THR A 316 31.73 9.89 11.60
CA THR A 316 32.89 9.07 11.19
C THR A 316 32.51 7.62 10.85
N GLN A 317 31.49 7.07 11.51
CA GLN A 317 31.04 5.69 11.29
C GLN A 317 30.20 5.49 10.02
N LEU A 318 29.86 6.57 9.30
CA LEU A 318 29.30 6.47 7.93
C LEU A 318 30.25 5.76 6.95
N ALA A 319 31.55 5.71 7.25
CA ALA A 319 32.56 4.98 6.47
C ALA A 319 32.82 3.55 6.97
N HIS A 320 32.12 3.05 7.99
CA HIS A 320 32.35 1.71 8.55
C HIS A 320 32.13 0.62 7.49
N PRO A 321 32.99 -0.43 7.38
CA PRO A 321 32.94 -1.40 6.29
C PRO A 321 31.64 -2.22 6.22
N ASN A 322 31.02 -2.51 7.36
CA ASN A 322 29.76 -3.28 7.40
C ASN A 322 28.50 -2.42 7.20
N GLU A 323 27.59 -2.88 6.33
CA GLU A 323 26.33 -2.20 5.99
C GLU A 323 25.39 -1.97 7.18
N TYR A 324 25.23 -2.93 8.11
CA TYR A 324 24.30 -2.78 9.23
C TYR A 324 24.75 -1.67 10.18
N VAL A 325 26.06 -1.48 10.35
CA VAL A 325 26.60 -0.38 11.15
C VAL A 325 26.31 0.95 10.45
N ARG A 326 26.57 1.08 9.14
CA ARG A 326 26.24 2.32 8.39
C ARG A 326 24.75 2.64 8.47
N ALA A 327 23.88 1.66 8.24
CA ALA A 327 22.42 1.82 8.31
C ALA A 327 21.95 2.29 9.70
N TRP A 328 22.46 1.67 10.78
CA TRP A 328 22.14 2.10 12.14
C TRP A 328 22.69 3.49 12.46
N VAL A 329 23.93 3.78 12.08
CA VAL A 329 24.55 5.08 12.28
C VAL A 329 23.72 6.19 11.65
N ILE A 330 23.22 6.01 10.42
CA ILE A 330 22.32 6.96 9.76
C ILE A 330 21.04 7.18 10.58
N GLN A 331 20.41 6.11 11.07
CA GLN A 331 19.19 6.21 11.87
C GLN A 331 19.41 6.91 13.21
N LEU A 332 20.52 6.62 13.91
CA LEU A 332 20.87 7.24 15.19
C LEU A 332 21.23 8.72 15.02
N LEU A 333 22.03 9.03 14.00
CA LEU A 333 22.46 10.38 13.64
C LEU A 333 21.26 11.27 13.28
N CYS A 334 20.29 10.72 12.54
CA CYS A 334 19.07 11.44 12.14
C CYS A 334 17.93 11.34 13.18
N GLU A 335 18.12 10.67 14.33
CA GLU A 335 17.13 10.69 15.43
C GLU A 335 16.94 12.12 15.97
N ARG A 336 18.02 12.89 15.99
CA ARG A 336 18.11 14.30 16.40
C ARG A 336 18.54 15.17 15.21
N SER A 337 17.72 15.19 14.15
CA SER A 337 18.04 15.88 12.89
C SER A 337 18.32 17.38 13.06
N GLU A 338 17.87 18.01 14.15
CA GLU A 338 18.18 19.39 14.49
C GLU A 338 19.65 19.61 14.92
N ARG A 339 20.44 18.54 15.08
CA ARG A 339 21.87 18.58 15.42
C ARG A 339 22.79 18.31 14.21
N LEU A 340 22.23 18.07 13.03
CA LEU A 340 23.03 17.80 11.82
C LEU A 340 23.74 19.07 11.34
N THR A 341 25.06 18.99 11.20
CA THR A 341 25.85 20.07 10.56
C THR A 341 25.75 19.99 9.03
N PRO A 342 26.06 21.08 8.31
CA PRO A 342 26.21 21.04 6.85
C PRO A 342 27.21 19.96 6.38
N GLU A 343 28.25 19.69 7.16
CA GLU A 343 29.27 18.67 6.90
C GLU A 343 28.67 17.27 6.97
N MET A 344 27.84 16.99 7.98
CA MET A 344 27.11 15.72 8.12
C MET A 344 26.10 15.52 7.01
N LEU A 345 25.37 16.57 6.61
CA LEU A 345 24.44 16.51 5.47
C LEU A 345 25.17 16.21 4.16
N ARG A 346 26.36 16.81 3.93
CA ARG A 346 27.21 16.47 2.78
C ARG A 346 27.71 15.02 2.85
N ALA A 347 28.11 14.53 4.02
CA ALA A 347 28.53 13.13 4.17
C ALA A 347 27.39 12.14 3.85
N LEU A 348 26.14 12.43 4.29
CA LEU A 348 24.96 11.65 3.94
C LEU A 348 24.64 11.70 2.43
N ALA A 349 24.81 12.86 1.78
CA ALA A 349 24.64 12.99 0.33
C ALA A 349 25.67 12.16 -0.45
N THR A 350 26.96 12.23 -0.08
CA THR A 350 28.02 11.40 -0.69
C THR A 350 27.79 9.90 -0.43
N ARG A 351 27.16 9.51 0.68
CA ARG A 351 26.70 8.13 0.88
C ARG A 351 25.56 7.79 -0.10
N ALA A 352 24.53 8.63 -0.25
CA ALA A 352 23.44 8.40 -1.20
C ALA A 352 23.93 8.17 -2.65
N GLU A 353 24.93 8.93 -3.08
CA GLU A 353 25.57 8.77 -4.40
C GLU A 353 26.30 7.42 -4.53
N THR A 354 27.12 7.06 -3.54
CA THR A 354 28.16 6.00 -3.71
C THR A 354 27.87 4.68 -3.00
N GLU A 355 26.81 4.58 -2.21
CA GLU A 355 26.55 3.42 -1.35
C GLU A 355 26.12 2.17 -2.16
N PRO A 356 26.85 1.04 -2.07
CA PRO A 356 26.48 -0.20 -2.74
C PRO A 356 25.32 -0.95 -2.05
N ALA A 357 25.16 -0.84 -0.73
CA ALA A 357 24.19 -1.65 0.01
C ALA A 357 22.76 -1.05 0.01
N ALA A 358 21.79 -1.80 -0.51
CA ALA A 358 20.38 -1.41 -0.55
C ALA A 358 19.80 -1.12 0.85
N LEU A 359 20.23 -1.83 1.90
CA LEU A 359 19.85 -1.56 3.29
C LEU A 359 20.27 -0.17 3.77
N VAL A 360 21.45 0.29 3.35
CA VAL A 360 21.98 1.60 3.74
C VAL A 360 21.28 2.71 2.94
N ARG A 361 20.98 2.47 1.65
CA ARG A 361 20.08 3.34 0.86
C ARG A 361 18.69 3.45 1.48
N LEU A 362 18.16 2.37 2.07
CA LEU A 362 16.87 2.36 2.77
C LEU A 362 16.92 3.18 4.06
N ALA A 363 18.02 3.09 4.81
CA ALA A 363 18.26 3.95 5.98
C ALA A 363 18.33 5.44 5.60
N LEU A 364 18.95 5.78 4.45
CA LEU A 364 18.96 7.16 3.92
C LEU A 364 17.56 7.62 3.50
N ALA A 365 16.81 6.81 2.75
CA ALA A 365 15.44 7.12 2.32
C ALA A 365 14.48 7.32 3.52
N SER A 366 14.62 6.49 4.55
CA SER A 366 13.92 6.64 5.84
C SER A 366 14.34 7.92 6.58
N ALA A 367 15.65 8.20 6.66
CA ALA A 367 16.17 9.37 7.37
C ALA A 367 15.71 10.71 6.76
N LEU A 368 15.57 10.78 5.42
CA LEU A 368 15.06 11.96 4.71
C LEU A 368 13.75 12.50 5.30
N GLN A 369 12.84 11.60 5.69
CA GLN A 369 11.54 12.00 6.25
C GLN A 369 11.65 12.77 7.58
N ARG A 370 12.79 12.65 8.28
CA ARG A 370 13.11 13.37 9.52
C ARG A 370 13.83 14.70 9.28
N LEU A 371 14.24 14.99 8.05
CA LEU A 371 14.95 16.22 7.69
C LEU A 371 13.96 17.34 7.30
N PRO A 372 14.30 18.61 7.57
CA PRO A 372 13.63 19.76 6.97
C PRO A 372 13.58 19.63 5.44
N LEU A 373 12.48 20.06 4.81
CA LEU A 373 12.23 19.83 3.38
C LEU A 373 13.40 20.29 2.48
N ALA A 374 13.92 21.51 2.70
CA ALA A 374 15.04 22.04 1.93
C ALA A 374 16.33 21.23 2.03
N ALA A 375 16.54 20.48 3.12
CA ALA A 375 17.73 19.64 3.33
C ALA A 375 17.61 18.25 2.68
N ARG A 376 16.45 17.89 2.10
CA ARG A 376 16.24 16.57 1.49
C ARG A 376 16.91 16.43 0.13
N TRP A 377 16.88 17.46 -0.71
CA TRP A 377 17.33 17.40 -2.11
C TRP A 377 18.71 16.77 -2.34
N PRO A 378 19.78 17.14 -1.60
CA PRO A 378 21.12 16.59 -1.86
C PRO A 378 21.25 15.08 -1.58
N ILE A 379 20.35 14.51 -0.79
CA ILE A 379 20.33 13.07 -0.45
C ILE A 379 19.27 12.35 -1.29
N LEU A 380 18.11 12.98 -1.53
CA LEU A 380 17.00 12.42 -2.29
C LEU A 380 17.35 12.23 -3.77
N THR A 381 17.93 13.24 -4.43
CA THR A 381 18.19 13.19 -5.87
C THR A 381 19.15 12.05 -6.23
N PRO A 382 20.30 11.85 -5.55
CA PRO A 382 21.15 10.68 -5.81
C PRO A 382 20.44 9.33 -5.63
N LEU A 383 19.57 9.17 -4.62
CA LEU A 383 18.77 7.94 -4.45
C LEU A 383 17.79 7.73 -5.61
N ALA A 384 17.10 8.78 -6.06
CA ALA A 384 16.18 8.70 -7.19
C ALA A 384 16.87 8.39 -8.54
N LEU A 385 18.20 8.54 -8.63
CA LEU A 385 19.02 8.18 -9.79
C LEU A 385 19.49 6.71 -9.78
N ARG A 386 19.27 5.95 -8.70
CA ARG A 386 19.65 4.53 -8.57
C ARG A 386 18.64 3.64 -9.30
N GLY A 387 18.84 3.47 -10.61
CA GLY A 387 17.96 2.64 -11.45
C GLY A 387 17.91 1.16 -11.04
N GLU A 388 18.94 0.66 -10.35
CA GLU A 388 18.96 -0.69 -9.78
C GLU A 388 17.97 -0.90 -8.62
N ASP A 389 17.46 0.17 -8.03
CA ASP A 389 16.47 0.11 -6.95
C ASP A 389 15.03 0.08 -7.47
N ALA A 390 14.81 0.14 -8.78
CA ALA A 390 13.47 0.28 -9.39
C ALA A 390 12.50 -0.85 -9.04
N GLU A 391 13.02 -2.07 -8.86
CA GLU A 391 12.25 -3.29 -8.53
C GLU A 391 12.47 -3.74 -7.06
N ASP A 392 13.09 -2.91 -6.22
CA ASP A 392 13.22 -3.21 -4.79
C ASP A 392 11.88 -3.00 -4.06
N ALA A 393 11.53 -3.91 -3.16
CA ALA A 393 10.22 -3.90 -2.49
C ALA A 393 9.96 -2.67 -1.59
N ASN A 394 11.01 -1.93 -1.18
CA ASN A 394 10.88 -0.81 -0.24
C ASN A 394 11.39 0.51 -0.81
N LEU A 395 12.51 0.51 -1.56
CA LEU A 395 13.23 1.73 -1.93
C LEU A 395 12.41 2.71 -2.79
N PRO A 396 11.74 2.31 -3.89
CA PRO A 396 10.88 3.21 -4.67
C PRO A 396 9.83 3.91 -3.82
N LEU A 397 9.20 3.18 -2.89
CA LEU A 397 8.16 3.70 -2.00
C LEU A 397 8.74 4.61 -0.91
N MET A 398 9.84 4.22 -0.27
CA MET A 398 10.47 5.04 0.77
C MET A 398 11.08 6.32 0.22
N ILE A 399 11.63 6.30 -1.00
CA ILE A 399 12.08 7.49 -1.72
C ILE A 399 10.87 8.35 -2.10
N TRP A 400 9.74 7.76 -2.53
CA TRP A 400 8.50 8.49 -2.78
C TRP A 400 7.98 9.23 -1.54
N TYR A 401 7.88 8.54 -0.39
CA TYR A 401 7.41 9.15 0.86
C TYR A 401 8.32 10.28 1.36
N ALA A 402 9.63 10.19 1.06
CA ALA A 402 10.57 11.29 1.30
C ALA A 402 10.38 12.47 0.33
N ALA A 403 9.99 12.20 -0.92
CA ALA A 403 9.83 13.18 -1.99
C ALA A 403 8.49 13.94 -1.95
N GLU A 404 7.36 13.27 -1.72
CA GLU A 404 6.02 13.85 -1.91
C GLU A 404 5.82 15.23 -1.27
N PRO A 405 6.22 15.49 0.00
CA PRO A 405 5.98 16.79 0.63
C PRO A 405 6.72 17.95 -0.05
N LEU A 406 7.74 17.65 -0.87
CA LEU A 406 8.52 18.64 -1.60
C LEU A 406 7.72 19.29 -2.75
N TYR A 407 6.67 18.65 -3.27
CA TYR A 407 5.80 19.26 -4.29
C TYR A 407 5.24 20.61 -3.83
N ASN A 408 4.81 20.71 -2.56
CA ASN A 408 4.26 21.94 -2.01
C ASN A 408 5.34 23.00 -1.66
N ALA A 409 6.62 22.60 -1.63
CA ALA A 409 7.74 23.46 -1.24
C ALA A 409 8.51 24.03 -2.45
N ASP A 410 8.74 23.21 -3.48
CA ASP A 410 9.36 23.59 -4.74
C ASP A 410 8.81 22.71 -5.88
N PRO A 411 7.70 23.12 -6.53
CA PRO A 411 7.11 22.38 -7.63
C PRO A 411 8.05 22.19 -8.83
N ALA A 412 8.97 23.13 -9.07
CA ALA A 412 9.86 23.10 -10.22
C ALA A 412 10.97 22.07 -10.03
N ALA A 413 11.64 22.07 -8.87
CA ALA A 413 12.61 21.03 -8.52
C ALA A 413 11.94 19.64 -8.42
N PHE A 414 10.69 19.58 -7.95
CA PHE A 414 9.92 18.34 -7.86
C PHE A 414 9.57 17.75 -9.23
N ILE A 415 9.19 18.57 -10.22
CA ILE A 415 9.03 18.10 -11.60
C ILE A 415 10.38 17.63 -12.16
N GLY A 416 11.44 18.41 -11.96
CA GLY A 416 12.80 18.06 -12.40
C GLY A 416 13.34 16.76 -11.78
N LEU A 417 12.85 16.33 -10.61
CA LEU A 417 13.15 15.00 -10.04
C LEU A 417 12.53 13.88 -10.89
N GLY A 418 11.32 14.07 -11.41
CA GLY A 418 10.65 13.13 -12.31
C GLY A 418 11.33 12.99 -13.68
N ASP A 419 11.91 14.09 -14.19
CA ASP A 419 12.70 14.08 -15.43
C ASP A 419 14.01 13.31 -15.26
N GLN A 420 14.68 13.48 -14.11
CA GLN A 420 15.99 12.90 -13.83
C GLN A 420 15.94 11.45 -13.33
N THR A 421 14.91 11.07 -12.57
CA THR A 421 14.86 9.77 -11.87
C THR A 421 15.01 8.60 -12.84
N ARG A 422 15.69 7.54 -12.38
CA ARG A 422 15.78 6.24 -13.07
C ARG A 422 14.78 5.20 -12.54
N ILE A 423 13.87 5.59 -11.64
CA ILE A 423 12.87 4.71 -11.04
C ILE A 423 11.49 5.06 -11.64
N PRO A 424 10.91 4.19 -12.49
CA PRO A 424 9.61 4.45 -13.16
C PRO A 424 8.48 4.82 -12.19
N LEU A 425 8.43 4.17 -11.02
CA LEU A 425 7.41 4.45 -10.01
C LEU A 425 7.44 5.90 -9.52
N LEU A 426 8.63 6.44 -9.25
CA LEU A 426 8.80 7.83 -8.80
C LEU A 426 8.29 8.80 -9.85
N ARG A 427 8.62 8.57 -11.12
CA ARG A 427 8.16 9.40 -12.25
C ARG A 427 6.64 9.39 -12.37
N ARG A 428 6.00 8.22 -12.32
CA ARG A 428 4.54 8.07 -12.32
C ARG A 428 3.90 8.80 -11.13
N HIS A 429 4.51 8.73 -9.94
CA HIS A 429 3.99 9.38 -8.74
C HIS A 429 4.18 10.91 -8.74
N VAL A 430 5.31 11.43 -9.26
CA VAL A 430 5.53 12.86 -9.52
C VAL A 430 4.46 13.39 -10.48
N ALA A 431 4.28 12.71 -11.62
CA ALA A 431 3.26 13.05 -12.63
C ALA A 431 1.84 13.08 -12.05
N ARG A 432 1.48 12.04 -11.29
CA ARG A 432 0.21 11.94 -10.58
C ARG A 432 0.01 13.09 -9.60
N ARG A 433 1.05 13.45 -8.83
CA ARG A 433 0.96 14.50 -7.80
C ARG A 433 0.82 15.91 -8.39
N VAL A 434 1.43 16.16 -9.54
CA VAL A 434 1.23 17.38 -10.33
C VAL A 434 -0.21 17.48 -10.85
N ALA A 435 -0.74 16.40 -11.44
CA ALA A 435 -2.12 16.32 -11.91
C ALA A 435 -3.14 16.48 -10.77
N GLU A 436 -2.94 15.80 -9.64
CA GLU A 436 -3.78 15.95 -8.44
C GLU A 436 -3.70 17.36 -7.85
N GLY A 437 -2.52 17.99 -7.86
CA GLY A 437 -2.34 19.37 -7.42
C GLY A 437 -3.08 20.40 -8.29
N GLY A 438 -3.28 20.11 -9.58
CA GLY A 438 -4.18 20.87 -10.46
C GLY A 438 -3.69 22.28 -10.85
N VAL A 439 -2.44 22.63 -10.56
CA VAL A 439 -1.82 23.91 -10.94
C VAL A 439 -1.51 23.91 -12.45
N PRO A 440 -2.15 24.78 -13.26
CA PRO A 440 -2.01 24.74 -14.73
C PRO A 440 -0.56 24.84 -15.21
N GLU A 441 0.22 25.74 -14.62
CA GLU A 441 1.62 26.00 -14.98
C GLU A 441 2.53 24.79 -14.71
N ALA A 442 2.21 24.01 -13.67
CA ALA A 442 2.93 22.79 -13.33
C ALA A 442 2.60 21.66 -14.31
N ILE A 443 1.33 21.50 -14.68
CA ILE A 443 0.89 20.51 -15.68
C ILE A 443 1.49 20.85 -17.06
N ASP A 444 1.44 22.12 -17.45
CA ASP A 444 2.02 22.62 -18.71
C ASP A 444 3.54 22.44 -18.77
N THR A 445 4.23 22.59 -17.64
CA THR A 445 5.67 22.29 -17.53
C THR A 445 5.97 20.80 -17.71
N VAL A 446 5.17 19.90 -17.12
CA VAL A 446 5.28 18.46 -17.38
C VAL A 446 4.99 18.12 -18.85
N VAL A 447 4.00 18.76 -19.47
CA VAL A 447 3.67 18.54 -20.89
C VAL A 447 4.79 19.03 -21.82
N ARG A 448 5.45 20.15 -21.52
CA ARG A 448 6.68 20.58 -22.21
C ARG A 448 7.80 19.53 -22.08
N GLY A 449 8.06 19.03 -20.88
CA GLY A 449 9.07 17.99 -20.62
C GLY A 449 8.79 16.69 -21.40
N LEU A 450 7.53 16.25 -21.39
CA LEU A 450 7.04 15.09 -22.13
C LEU A 450 7.29 15.20 -23.65
N ALA A 451 7.11 16.39 -24.23
CA ALA A 451 7.32 16.69 -25.65
C ALA A 451 8.80 16.85 -26.06
N ALA A 452 9.68 17.09 -25.08
CA ALA A 452 11.12 17.26 -25.25
C ALA A 452 11.93 15.99 -24.92
N THR A 453 11.31 15.01 -24.25
CA THR A 453 11.97 13.78 -23.81
C THR A 453 11.99 12.73 -24.93
N ASP A 454 13.18 12.33 -25.37
CA ASP A 454 13.37 11.16 -26.23
C ASP A 454 13.41 9.88 -25.37
N GLY A 455 12.29 9.15 -25.34
CA GLY A 455 12.22 7.88 -24.59
C GLY A 455 10.78 7.37 -24.40
N PRO A 456 10.32 6.37 -25.18
CA PRO A 456 8.93 5.90 -25.13
C PRO A 456 8.46 5.45 -23.74
N GLU A 457 9.32 4.77 -22.97
CA GLU A 457 9.01 4.31 -21.60
C GLU A 457 8.83 5.49 -20.63
N THR A 458 9.77 6.44 -20.65
CA THR A 458 9.68 7.69 -19.87
C THR A 458 8.43 8.50 -20.22
N GLN A 459 8.08 8.57 -21.51
CA GLN A 459 6.86 9.23 -21.97
C GLN A 459 5.59 8.50 -21.50
N GLN A 460 5.57 7.16 -21.55
CA GLN A 460 4.47 6.35 -21.03
C GLN A 460 4.28 6.51 -19.52
N ASP A 461 5.35 6.58 -18.74
CA ASP A 461 5.30 6.78 -17.27
C ASP A 461 4.67 8.13 -16.90
N TRP A 462 5.14 9.21 -17.53
CA TRP A 462 4.58 10.55 -17.34
C TRP A 462 3.09 10.57 -17.67
N ILE A 463 2.71 10.02 -18.83
CA ILE A 463 1.31 9.97 -19.25
C ILE A 463 0.47 9.09 -18.31
N ALA A 464 0.98 7.94 -17.87
CA ALA A 464 0.27 7.04 -16.95
C ALA A 464 -0.02 7.73 -15.62
N GLY A 465 0.96 8.43 -15.03
CA GLY A 465 0.76 9.17 -13.80
C GLY A 465 -0.20 10.35 -13.94
N LEU A 466 -0.09 11.15 -15.02
CA LEU A 466 -1.05 12.22 -15.34
C LEU A 466 -2.47 11.67 -15.45
N LEU A 467 -2.67 10.58 -16.22
CA LEU A 467 -3.97 9.92 -16.38
C LEU A 467 -4.55 9.51 -15.02
N THR A 468 -3.76 8.87 -14.15
CA THR A 468 -4.20 8.48 -12.81
C THR A 468 -4.57 9.69 -11.95
N GLY A 469 -3.79 10.77 -11.98
CA GLY A 469 -4.08 11.99 -11.20
C GLY A 469 -5.29 12.81 -11.70
N PHE A 470 -5.75 12.54 -12.92
CA PHE A 470 -6.98 13.10 -13.49
C PHE A 470 -8.21 12.18 -13.35
N GLU A 471 -8.08 10.98 -12.78
CA GLU A 471 -9.23 10.11 -12.55
C GLU A 471 -10.31 10.79 -11.70
N GLY A 472 -11.57 10.62 -12.10
CA GLY A 472 -12.72 11.29 -11.47
C GLY A 472 -12.91 12.77 -11.81
N ARG A 473 -11.97 13.44 -12.50
CA ARG A 473 -12.17 14.83 -12.97
C ARG A 473 -13.08 14.86 -14.20
N ARG A 474 -14.10 15.73 -14.17
CA ARG A 474 -15.03 15.92 -15.29
C ARG A 474 -14.46 16.77 -16.42
N THR A 475 -13.65 17.75 -16.06
CA THR A 475 -13.01 18.71 -16.98
C THR A 475 -11.57 18.93 -16.50
N VAL A 476 -10.63 18.94 -17.44
CA VAL A 476 -9.22 19.28 -17.19
C VAL A 476 -8.84 20.31 -18.25
N PRO A 477 -8.45 21.55 -17.88
CA PRO A 477 -8.00 22.55 -18.84
C PRO A 477 -6.85 22.00 -19.69
N GLN A 478 -6.94 22.19 -21.01
CA GLN A 478 -5.88 21.82 -21.93
C GLN A 478 -4.65 22.72 -21.66
N PRO A 479 -3.46 22.15 -21.41
CA PRO A 479 -2.23 22.93 -21.25
C PRO A 479 -1.79 23.58 -22.56
N ASP A 480 -1.21 24.78 -22.50
CA ASP A 480 -0.79 25.54 -23.70
C ASP A 480 0.18 24.75 -24.59
N ALA A 481 1.12 24.02 -24.00
CA ALA A 481 2.09 23.19 -24.72
C ALA A 481 1.50 21.88 -25.30
N TRP A 482 0.23 21.55 -25.03
CA TRP A 482 -0.34 20.25 -25.35
C TRP A 482 -0.48 19.97 -26.85
N ALA A 483 -0.89 20.96 -27.65
CA ALA A 483 -1.09 20.75 -29.09
C ALA A 483 0.23 20.31 -29.79
N ASP A 484 1.33 20.99 -29.47
CA ASP A 484 2.67 20.64 -29.94
C ASP A 484 3.12 19.28 -29.38
N ALA A 485 2.91 19.03 -28.09
CA ALA A 485 3.24 17.75 -27.45
C ALA A 485 2.52 16.57 -28.14
N TYR A 486 1.21 16.65 -28.30
CA TYR A 486 0.40 15.59 -28.90
C TYR A 486 0.78 15.34 -30.36
N SER A 487 1.11 16.39 -31.12
CA SER A 487 1.55 16.27 -32.51
C SER A 487 2.78 15.36 -32.68
N ARG A 488 3.68 15.36 -31.69
CA ARG A 488 4.90 14.52 -31.62
C ARG A 488 4.59 13.14 -31.04
N LEU A 489 3.93 13.09 -29.88
CA LEU A 489 3.64 11.86 -29.13
C LEU A 489 2.79 10.87 -29.94
N ARG A 490 1.87 11.36 -30.79
CA ARG A 490 1.06 10.51 -31.69
C ARG A 490 1.90 9.80 -32.77
N GLN A 491 3.09 10.30 -33.11
CA GLN A 491 3.95 9.65 -34.11
C GLN A 491 4.65 8.42 -33.52
N VAL A 492 5.03 8.47 -32.25
CA VAL A 492 5.70 7.37 -31.53
C VAL A 492 4.70 6.23 -31.28
N ALA A 493 4.78 5.16 -32.06
CA ALA A 493 3.79 4.08 -32.07
C ALA A 493 3.51 3.46 -30.68
N ALA A 494 4.54 3.30 -29.85
CA ALA A 494 4.40 2.77 -28.49
C ALA A 494 3.70 3.74 -27.52
N VAL A 495 3.79 5.05 -27.75
CA VAL A 495 3.25 6.09 -26.85
C VAL A 495 1.86 6.55 -27.30
N ARG A 496 1.58 6.50 -28.60
CA ARG A 496 0.32 6.90 -29.24
C ARG A 496 -0.94 6.48 -28.46
N PRO A 497 -1.13 5.22 -28.00
CA PRO A 497 -2.36 4.85 -27.29
C PRO A 497 -2.53 5.59 -25.95
N ALA A 498 -1.44 5.78 -25.21
CA ALA A 498 -1.43 6.54 -23.96
C ALA A 498 -1.64 8.04 -24.23
N ALA A 499 -0.95 8.60 -25.22
CA ALA A 499 -1.08 9.99 -25.62
C ALA A 499 -2.49 10.33 -26.08
N THR A 500 -3.16 9.48 -26.87
CA THR A 500 -4.57 9.67 -27.26
C THR A 500 -5.50 9.58 -26.05
N ARG A 501 -5.27 8.68 -25.08
CA ARG A 501 -6.05 8.69 -23.82
C ARG A 501 -5.93 10.01 -23.07
N LEU A 502 -4.73 10.59 -23.00
CA LEU A 502 -4.48 11.86 -22.33
C LEU A 502 -5.06 13.06 -23.12
N ALA A 503 -4.98 13.02 -24.45
CA ALA A 503 -5.61 14.00 -25.34
C ALA A 503 -7.12 14.10 -25.09
N LEU A 504 -7.79 12.96 -24.90
CA LEU A 504 -9.20 12.92 -24.53
C LEU A 504 -9.46 13.51 -23.15
N VAL A 505 -8.57 13.36 -22.18
CA VAL A 505 -8.73 13.98 -20.84
C VAL A 505 -8.68 15.51 -20.93
N PHE A 506 -7.85 16.06 -21.82
CA PHE A 506 -7.78 17.49 -22.15
C PHE A 506 -8.83 17.96 -23.18
N ASP A 507 -9.79 17.10 -23.54
CA ASP A 507 -10.84 17.35 -24.55
C ASP A 507 -10.30 17.87 -25.91
N ASP A 508 -9.12 17.37 -26.32
CA ASP A 508 -8.41 17.76 -27.54
C ASP A 508 -9.24 17.48 -28.82
N PRO A 509 -9.59 18.51 -29.62
CA PRO A 509 -10.33 18.35 -30.87
C PRO A 509 -9.67 17.41 -31.88
N ALA A 510 -8.34 17.40 -31.97
CA ALA A 510 -7.59 16.55 -32.90
C ALA A 510 -7.64 15.06 -32.48
N ALA A 511 -7.80 14.77 -31.19
CA ALA A 511 -8.00 13.40 -30.72
C ALA A 511 -9.44 12.92 -30.90
N VAL A 512 -10.42 13.81 -30.70
CA VAL A 512 -11.83 13.54 -31.04
C VAL A 512 -11.97 13.25 -32.53
N GLU A 513 -11.33 14.03 -33.41
CA GLU A 513 -11.42 13.81 -34.85
C GLU A 513 -10.65 12.55 -35.29
N ALA A 514 -9.44 12.30 -34.78
CA ALA A 514 -8.71 11.06 -35.08
C ALA A 514 -9.48 9.78 -34.65
N LEU A 515 -10.29 9.84 -33.61
CA LEU A 515 -11.20 8.75 -33.25
C LEU A 515 -12.43 8.66 -34.16
N ARG A 516 -12.93 9.79 -34.68
CA ARG A 516 -14.01 9.80 -35.68
C ARG A 516 -13.54 9.19 -37.00
N GLU A 517 -12.35 9.56 -37.45
CA GLU A 517 -11.64 8.93 -38.57
C GLU A 517 -11.47 7.43 -38.30
N SER A 518 -10.91 7.03 -37.16
CA SER A 518 -10.69 5.61 -36.82
C SER A 518 -11.99 4.79 -36.72
N ALA A 519 -13.10 5.37 -36.27
CA ALA A 519 -14.40 4.71 -36.27
C ALA A 519 -14.98 4.63 -37.69
N GLY A 520 -14.79 5.65 -38.53
CA GLY A 520 -15.22 5.68 -39.93
C GLY A 520 -14.39 4.80 -40.87
N ASP A 521 -13.11 4.56 -40.56
CA ASP A 521 -12.17 3.86 -41.41
C ASP A 521 -12.48 2.37 -41.54
N ARG A 522 -13.01 1.99 -42.71
CA ARG A 522 -13.38 0.61 -43.06
C ARG A 522 -12.19 -0.32 -43.31
N THR A 523 -10.95 0.18 -43.33
CA THR A 523 -9.74 -0.64 -43.41
C THR A 523 -9.32 -1.19 -42.05
N LEU A 524 -9.80 -0.60 -40.95
CA LEU A 524 -9.53 -1.07 -39.58
C LEU A 524 -10.48 -2.21 -39.17
N ALA A 525 -9.97 -3.08 -38.28
CA ALA A 525 -10.75 -4.17 -37.71
C ALA A 525 -11.98 -3.66 -36.94
N ALA A 526 -13.11 -4.38 -37.04
CA ALA A 526 -14.39 -3.99 -36.45
C ALA A 526 -14.28 -3.65 -34.95
N ASP A 527 -13.55 -4.44 -34.17
CA ASP A 527 -13.36 -4.21 -32.73
C ASP A 527 -12.63 -2.88 -32.42
N ALA A 528 -11.63 -2.51 -33.22
CA ALA A 528 -10.91 -1.25 -33.06
C ALA A 528 -11.82 -0.05 -33.37
N ARG A 529 -12.62 -0.15 -34.45
CA ARG A 529 -13.62 0.85 -34.82
C ARG A 529 -14.70 0.98 -33.73
N ALA A 530 -15.22 -0.14 -33.22
CA ALA A 530 -16.24 -0.17 -32.17
C ALA A 530 -15.73 0.38 -30.83
N LEU A 531 -14.45 0.14 -30.49
CA LEU A 531 -13.78 0.74 -29.33
C LEU A 531 -13.64 2.26 -29.47
N ALA A 532 -13.31 2.77 -30.66
CA ALA A 532 -13.30 4.20 -30.94
C ALA A 532 -14.70 4.84 -30.76
N VAL A 533 -15.76 4.20 -31.27
CA VAL A 533 -17.16 4.64 -31.02
C VAL A 533 -17.46 4.69 -29.52
N LYS A 534 -17.18 3.61 -28.77
CA LYS A 534 -17.42 3.55 -27.31
C LYS A 534 -16.67 4.66 -26.55
N THR A 535 -15.45 4.97 -26.98
CA THR A 535 -14.59 6.01 -26.39
C THR A 535 -15.15 7.41 -26.64
N LEU A 536 -15.61 7.69 -27.87
CA LEU A 536 -16.30 8.94 -28.21
C LEU A 536 -17.64 9.09 -27.48
N VAL A 537 -18.43 8.01 -27.33
CA VAL A 537 -19.67 8.01 -26.56
C VAL A 537 -19.43 8.48 -25.13
N ALA A 538 -18.41 7.95 -24.45
CA ALA A 538 -18.06 8.32 -23.08
C ALA A 538 -17.61 9.79 -22.95
N LYS A 539 -17.07 10.38 -24.01
CA LYS A 539 -16.59 11.78 -24.04
C LYS A 539 -17.67 12.81 -24.39
N LYS A 540 -18.83 12.39 -24.90
CA LYS A 540 -19.96 13.26 -25.26
C LYS A 540 -19.61 14.51 -26.10
N PRO A 541 -18.80 14.38 -27.18
CA PRO A 541 -18.45 15.53 -28.01
C PRO A 541 -19.69 16.14 -28.69
N PRO A 542 -19.67 17.45 -29.00
CA PRO A 542 -20.81 18.14 -29.62
C PRO A 542 -21.31 17.44 -30.90
N ARG A 543 -22.64 17.43 -31.05
CA ARG A 543 -23.36 16.88 -32.22
C ARG A 543 -23.07 15.41 -32.55
N PHE A 544 -22.50 14.64 -31.64
CA PHE A 544 -22.11 13.25 -31.91
C PHE A 544 -23.29 12.29 -32.10
N ALA A 545 -24.48 12.62 -31.58
CA ALA A 545 -25.70 11.87 -31.87
C ALA A 545 -25.98 11.77 -33.38
N GLU A 546 -25.77 12.84 -34.14
CA GLU A 546 -25.94 12.87 -35.60
C GLU A 546 -24.99 11.88 -36.30
N VAL A 547 -23.75 11.77 -35.80
CA VAL A 547 -22.73 10.84 -36.29
C VAL A 547 -23.11 9.39 -35.95
N LEU A 548 -23.57 9.14 -34.72
CA LEU A 548 -24.04 7.82 -34.29
C LEU A 548 -25.24 7.35 -35.12
N LEU A 549 -26.18 8.25 -35.46
CA LEU A 549 -27.32 7.95 -36.32
C LEU A 549 -26.90 7.53 -37.74
N ALA A 550 -25.87 8.16 -38.30
CA ALA A 550 -25.29 7.77 -39.59
C ALA A 550 -24.56 6.41 -39.51
N TRP A 551 -23.89 6.11 -38.39
CA TRP A 551 -23.15 4.87 -38.20
C TRP A 551 -24.02 3.64 -37.89
N ILE A 552 -25.33 3.79 -37.70
CA ILE A 552 -26.27 2.65 -37.69
C ILE A 552 -26.17 1.84 -39.00
N ASP A 553 -25.89 2.49 -40.13
CA ASP A 553 -25.84 1.83 -41.43
C ASP A 553 -24.53 1.03 -41.65
N ASP A 554 -23.48 1.22 -40.85
CA ASP A 554 -22.22 0.48 -40.94
C ASP A 554 -22.23 -0.77 -40.03
N ALA A 555 -22.39 -1.95 -40.62
CA ALA A 555 -22.58 -3.21 -39.91
C ALA A 555 -21.49 -3.53 -38.86
N ALA A 556 -20.24 -3.10 -39.08
CA ALA A 556 -19.13 -3.41 -38.18
C ALA A 556 -19.16 -2.60 -36.87
N ILE A 557 -19.82 -1.44 -36.85
CA ILE A 557 -19.91 -0.56 -35.66
C ILE A 557 -21.34 -0.31 -35.18
N ARG A 558 -22.36 -0.74 -35.94
CA ARG A 558 -23.79 -0.57 -35.68
C ARG A 558 -24.19 -0.79 -34.21
N GLY A 559 -23.84 -1.94 -33.63
CA GLY A 559 -24.20 -2.24 -32.23
C GLY A 559 -23.58 -1.26 -31.22
N ALA A 560 -22.35 -0.80 -31.46
CA ALA A 560 -21.71 0.23 -30.64
C ALA A 560 -22.38 1.60 -30.83
N ALA A 561 -22.79 1.94 -32.06
CA ALA A 561 -23.48 3.18 -32.36
C ALA A 561 -24.88 3.22 -31.71
N ILE A 562 -25.65 2.13 -31.80
CA ILE A 562 -26.99 2.00 -31.21
C ILE A 562 -26.93 2.11 -29.69
N ARG A 563 -26.07 1.34 -29.01
CA ARG A 563 -25.87 1.50 -27.56
C ARG A 563 -25.40 2.91 -27.19
N GLY A 564 -24.58 3.53 -28.05
CA GLY A 564 -24.12 4.90 -27.87
C GLY A 564 -25.24 5.93 -27.87
N LEU A 565 -26.29 5.75 -28.68
CA LEU A 565 -27.42 6.69 -28.75
C LEU A 565 -28.21 6.78 -27.45
N ALA A 566 -28.18 5.74 -26.60
CA ALA A 566 -28.78 5.78 -25.26
C ALA A 566 -28.21 6.88 -24.35
N GLU A 567 -27.02 7.43 -24.67
CA GLU A 567 -26.34 8.48 -23.91
C GLU A 567 -26.67 9.93 -24.34
N TYR A 568 -27.42 10.13 -25.44
CA TYR A 568 -27.67 11.46 -26.05
C TYR A 568 -29.17 11.74 -26.22
N ASP A 569 -29.65 12.96 -25.96
CA ASP A 569 -31.05 13.33 -26.18
C ASP A 569 -31.25 13.91 -27.58
N HIS A 570 -31.67 13.02 -28.48
CA HIS A 570 -31.89 13.31 -29.89
C HIS A 570 -33.26 12.75 -30.30
N ALA A 571 -34.09 13.60 -30.90
CA ALA A 571 -35.48 13.25 -31.24
C ALA A 571 -35.54 12.07 -32.24
N ASP A 572 -34.68 12.11 -33.25
CA ASP A 572 -34.70 11.17 -34.38
C ASP A 572 -34.26 9.74 -34.01
N THR A 573 -33.69 9.52 -32.82
CA THR A 573 -33.18 8.21 -32.38
C THR A 573 -34.23 7.11 -32.50
N ALA A 574 -35.46 7.37 -32.06
CA ALA A 574 -36.50 6.36 -32.08
C ALA A 574 -36.91 5.99 -33.51
N GLU A 575 -37.13 6.98 -34.37
CA GLU A 575 -37.52 6.76 -35.77
C GLU A 575 -36.40 6.09 -36.57
N ALA A 576 -35.15 6.51 -36.40
CA ALA A 576 -34.00 5.98 -37.11
C ALA A 576 -33.74 4.49 -36.80
N LEU A 577 -33.99 4.05 -35.57
CA LEU A 577 -33.90 2.65 -35.14
C LEU A 577 -35.11 1.84 -35.65
N LEU A 578 -36.32 2.34 -35.46
CA LEU A 578 -37.55 1.64 -35.86
C LEU A 578 -37.61 1.42 -37.38
N ARG A 579 -37.21 2.41 -38.19
CA ARG A 579 -37.16 2.32 -39.66
C ARG A 579 -36.30 1.19 -40.18
N ARG A 580 -35.24 0.82 -39.46
CA ARG A 580 -34.23 -0.18 -39.86
C ARG A 580 -34.35 -1.51 -39.09
N TYR A 581 -35.29 -1.60 -38.15
CA TYR A 581 -35.36 -2.67 -37.16
C TYR A 581 -35.43 -4.08 -37.77
N ARG A 582 -36.19 -4.21 -38.88
CA ARG A 582 -36.38 -5.50 -39.56
C ARG A 582 -35.08 -6.02 -40.21
N ASP A 583 -34.21 -5.12 -40.65
CA ASP A 583 -32.95 -5.42 -41.32
C ASP A 583 -31.79 -5.69 -40.35
N PHE A 584 -32.01 -5.49 -39.05
CA PHE A 584 -31.03 -5.76 -38.00
C PHE A 584 -30.92 -7.25 -37.66
N GLU A 585 -29.69 -7.70 -37.40
CA GLU A 585 -29.40 -9.02 -36.83
C GLU A 585 -29.91 -9.15 -35.38
N PRO A 586 -30.13 -10.37 -34.85
CA PRO A 586 -30.75 -10.58 -33.54
C PRO A 586 -30.08 -9.83 -32.38
N ALA A 587 -28.75 -9.79 -32.32
CA ALA A 587 -28.03 -9.04 -31.29
C ALA A 587 -28.26 -7.51 -31.40
N THR A 588 -28.24 -6.99 -32.63
CA THR A 588 -28.50 -5.58 -32.92
C THR A 588 -29.96 -5.19 -32.59
N ARG A 589 -30.93 -6.09 -32.83
CA ARG A 589 -32.33 -5.87 -32.42
C ARG A 589 -32.47 -5.74 -30.91
N GLN A 590 -31.72 -6.51 -30.12
CA GLN A 590 -31.69 -6.36 -28.67
C GLN A 590 -31.06 -5.03 -28.23
N ASP A 591 -29.93 -4.61 -28.83
CA ASP A 591 -29.34 -3.28 -28.60
C ASP A 591 -30.36 -2.16 -28.89
N ALA A 592 -31.11 -2.28 -30.00
CA ALA A 592 -32.11 -1.30 -30.41
C ALA A 592 -33.31 -1.25 -29.45
N LEU A 593 -33.83 -2.39 -29.01
CA LEU A 593 -34.90 -2.46 -28.01
C LEU A 593 -34.48 -1.85 -26.67
N GLN A 594 -33.26 -2.13 -26.20
CA GLN A 594 -32.72 -1.57 -24.96
C GLN A 594 -32.56 -0.04 -25.06
N THR A 595 -32.05 0.45 -26.19
CA THR A 595 -31.90 1.88 -26.45
C THR A 595 -33.26 2.56 -26.49
N LEU A 596 -34.23 2.01 -27.21
CA LEU A 596 -35.61 2.54 -27.27
C LEU A 596 -36.32 2.51 -25.90
N ALA A 597 -36.09 1.48 -25.08
CA ALA A 597 -36.67 1.36 -23.74
C ALA A 597 -35.97 2.23 -22.68
N SER A 598 -34.86 2.91 -23.01
CA SER A 598 -34.09 3.70 -22.03
C SER A 598 -34.74 5.04 -21.64
N ARG A 599 -35.73 5.55 -22.40
CA ARG A 599 -36.37 6.85 -22.17
C ARG A 599 -37.84 6.89 -22.54
N LYS A 600 -38.62 7.67 -21.81
CA LYS A 600 -40.08 7.80 -21.98
C LYS A 600 -40.51 8.14 -23.42
N ALA A 601 -39.89 9.15 -24.04
CA ALA A 601 -40.27 9.58 -25.40
C ALA A 601 -40.05 8.49 -26.46
N TRP A 602 -38.96 7.73 -26.35
CA TRP A 602 -38.64 6.64 -27.27
C TRP A 602 -39.43 5.37 -26.96
N ALA A 603 -39.69 5.10 -25.68
CA ALA A 603 -40.55 4.02 -25.20
C ALA A 603 -41.98 4.12 -25.75
N THR A 604 -42.55 5.33 -25.81
CA THR A 604 -43.84 5.56 -26.48
C THR A 604 -43.80 5.08 -27.93
N ARG A 605 -42.77 5.47 -28.70
CA ARG A 605 -42.61 5.07 -30.12
C ARG A 605 -42.38 3.56 -30.29
N LEU A 606 -41.67 2.93 -29.36
CA LEU A 606 -41.50 1.48 -29.33
C LEU A 606 -42.82 0.74 -29.12
N LEU A 607 -43.67 1.24 -28.21
CA LEU A 607 -45.01 0.70 -27.98
C LEU A 607 -45.93 0.94 -29.19
N ASP A 608 -45.88 2.12 -29.82
CA ASP A 608 -46.62 2.41 -31.06
C ASP A 608 -46.24 1.40 -32.17
N ALA A 609 -44.95 1.11 -32.33
CA ALA A 609 -44.44 0.15 -33.31
C ALA A 609 -44.76 -1.31 -32.96
N GLY A 610 -44.86 -1.65 -31.67
CA GLY A 610 -45.30 -2.96 -31.19
C GLY A 610 -46.81 -3.19 -31.40
N GLU A 611 -47.63 -2.17 -31.13
CA GLU A 611 -49.09 -2.20 -31.36
C GLU A 611 -49.45 -2.25 -32.85
N ALA A 612 -48.62 -1.66 -33.72
CA ALA A 612 -48.78 -1.71 -35.18
C ALA A 612 -48.17 -2.98 -35.84
N ASP A 613 -47.74 -3.98 -35.06
CA ASP A 613 -47.01 -5.19 -35.50
C ASP A 613 -45.81 -4.88 -36.45
N ALA A 614 -45.21 -3.68 -36.31
CA ALA A 614 -44.01 -3.29 -37.05
C ALA A 614 -42.77 -4.06 -36.55
N ILE A 615 -42.73 -4.34 -35.24
CA ILE A 615 -41.75 -5.19 -34.55
C ILE A 615 -42.36 -6.58 -34.33
N PRO A 616 -41.64 -7.69 -34.62
CA PRO A 616 -42.11 -9.04 -34.31
C PRO A 616 -42.33 -9.24 -32.80
N ARG A 617 -43.49 -9.79 -32.42
CA ARG A 617 -43.82 -10.07 -31.01
C ARG A 617 -42.85 -11.04 -30.32
N THR A 618 -42.12 -11.84 -31.08
CA THR A 618 -41.03 -12.71 -30.60
C THR A 618 -39.85 -11.93 -30.02
N ASP A 619 -39.58 -10.74 -30.56
CA ASP A 619 -38.40 -9.95 -30.22
C ASP A 619 -38.70 -9.05 -28.99
N LEU A 620 -39.99 -8.77 -28.77
CA LEU A 620 -40.56 -8.11 -27.60
C LEU A 620 -40.51 -9.02 -26.36
N THR A 621 -39.34 -9.10 -25.71
CA THR A 621 -39.14 -9.99 -24.55
C THR A 621 -39.67 -9.44 -23.22
N ALA A 622 -39.83 -10.32 -22.23
CA ALA A 622 -40.08 -9.94 -20.82
C ALA A 622 -38.93 -9.14 -20.17
N PHE A 623 -37.75 -9.06 -20.80
CA PHE A 623 -36.69 -8.14 -20.38
C PHE A 623 -37.02 -6.70 -20.82
N THR A 624 -37.38 -6.52 -22.09
CA THR A 624 -37.82 -5.22 -22.65
C THR A 624 -39.03 -4.68 -21.90
N ALA A 625 -40.02 -5.52 -21.60
CA ALA A 625 -41.21 -5.13 -20.84
C ALA A 625 -40.86 -4.60 -19.42
N ARG A 626 -39.91 -5.24 -18.73
CA ARG A 626 -39.42 -4.78 -17.40
C ARG A 626 -38.64 -3.46 -17.49
N GLN A 627 -37.83 -3.26 -18.53
CA GLN A 627 -37.16 -1.97 -18.76
C GLN A 627 -38.18 -0.85 -18.97
N LEU A 628 -39.22 -1.08 -19.80
CA LEU A 628 -40.28 -0.11 -20.04
C LEU A 628 -41.07 0.24 -18.77
N GLN A 629 -41.35 -0.74 -17.91
CA GLN A 629 -41.96 -0.51 -16.59
C GLN A 629 -41.03 0.28 -15.65
N SER A 630 -39.71 0.05 -15.71
CA SER A 630 -38.73 0.74 -14.85
C SER A 630 -38.63 2.26 -15.10
N LEU A 631 -39.18 2.75 -16.23
CA LEU A 631 -39.32 4.19 -16.52
C LEU A 631 -40.34 4.90 -15.61
N GLY A 632 -41.11 4.17 -14.80
CA GLY A 632 -42.01 4.75 -13.80
C GLY A 632 -43.13 5.60 -14.41
N ASP A 633 -43.60 5.23 -15.60
CA ASP A 633 -44.67 5.96 -16.30
C ASP A 633 -45.98 5.14 -16.31
N PRO A 634 -47.08 5.64 -15.72
CA PRO A 634 -48.33 4.90 -15.67
C PRO A 634 -48.92 4.57 -17.05
N ALA A 635 -48.83 5.50 -18.01
CA ALA A 635 -49.41 5.30 -19.34
C ALA A 635 -48.60 4.29 -20.17
N LEU A 636 -47.26 4.33 -20.08
CA LEU A 636 -46.42 3.28 -20.68
C LEU A 636 -46.67 1.93 -20.01
N SER A 637 -46.81 1.89 -18.69
CA SER A 637 -47.03 0.66 -17.92
C SER A 637 -48.35 -0.04 -18.31
N GLU A 638 -49.43 0.72 -18.52
CA GLU A 638 -50.71 0.18 -18.96
C GLU A 638 -50.64 -0.40 -20.39
N ARG A 639 -49.92 0.27 -21.30
CA ARG A 639 -49.66 -0.24 -22.66
C ARG A 639 -48.79 -1.49 -22.66
N VAL A 640 -47.77 -1.56 -21.79
CA VAL A 640 -46.98 -2.79 -21.58
C VAL A 640 -47.88 -3.93 -21.09
N VAL A 641 -48.79 -3.69 -20.15
CA VAL A 641 -49.74 -4.73 -19.70
C VAL A 641 -50.70 -5.16 -20.82
N ARG A 642 -51.10 -4.27 -21.73
CA ARG A 642 -51.92 -4.62 -22.90
C ARG A 642 -51.17 -5.48 -23.94
N LEU A 643 -49.89 -5.20 -24.18
CA LEU A 643 -49.07 -5.94 -25.16
C LEU A 643 -48.53 -7.28 -24.64
N TRP A 644 -48.15 -7.36 -23.35
CA TRP A 644 -47.48 -8.53 -22.75
C TRP A 644 -48.30 -9.29 -21.69
N GLY A 645 -49.42 -8.74 -21.23
CA GLY A 645 -50.12 -9.22 -20.02
C GLY A 645 -49.45 -8.75 -18.71
N GLN A 646 -49.87 -9.31 -17.58
CA GLN A 646 -49.25 -9.00 -16.28
C GLN A 646 -47.81 -9.54 -16.18
N VAL A 647 -46.84 -8.66 -16.42
CA VAL A 647 -45.42 -8.92 -16.16
C VAL A 647 -45.19 -8.89 -14.65
N ARG A 648 -44.92 -10.05 -14.04
CA ARG A 648 -44.56 -10.13 -12.60
C ARG A 648 -43.19 -9.52 -12.37
N SER A 649 -43.09 -8.62 -11.39
CA SER A 649 -41.82 -8.12 -10.87
C SER A 649 -41.04 -9.22 -10.16
N THR A 650 -39.71 -9.12 -10.17
CA THR A 650 -38.86 -9.97 -9.32
C THR A 650 -39.08 -9.56 -7.85
N PRO A 651 -39.19 -10.52 -6.90
CA PRO A 651 -39.31 -10.18 -5.47
C PRO A 651 -38.18 -9.28 -4.97
N GLN A 652 -38.54 -8.41 -4.04
CA GLN A 652 -37.69 -7.34 -3.49
C GLN A 652 -36.36 -7.89 -2.93
N ASP A 653 -36.41 -9.08 -2.32
CA ASP A 653 -35.32 -9.87 -1.77
C ASP A 653 -34.15 -10.14 -2.75
N LYS A 654 -34.40 -10.08 -4.07
CA LYS A 654 -33.35 -10.25 -5.10
C LYS A 654 -32.72 -8.95 -5.58
N VAL A 655 -33.32 -7.79 -5.27
CA VAL A 655 -32.75 -6.47 -5.58
C VAL A 655 -31.69 -6.12 -4.54
N GLU A 656 -31.93 -6.44 -3.26
CA GLU A 656 -30.97 -6.27 -2.16
C GLU A 656 -29.74 -7.18 -2.24
N ALA A 657 -29.76 -8.21 -3.09
CA ALA A 657 -28.63 -9.12 -3.32
C ALA A 657 -27.70 -8.70 -4.49
N ILE A 658 -28.00 -7.58 -5.16
CA ILE A 658 -27.26 -7.08 -6.34
C ILE A 658 -26.71 -5.65 -6.12
N ALA A 659 -27.17 -4.95 -5.07
CA ALA A 659 -26.66 -3.66 -4.63
C ALA A 659 -25.54 -3.81 -3.57
#